data_AF-A0A1V6N9C8-F1
#
_entry.id   AF-A0A1V6N9C8-F1
#
_cell.length_a   1.000
_cell.length_b   1.000
_cell.length_c   1.000
_cell.angle_alpha   90.00
_cell.angle_beta   90.00
_cell.angle_gamma   90.00
#
_symmetry.space_group_name_H-M   'P 1'
#
loop_
_entity.id
_entity.type
_entity.pdbx_description
1 polymer ?
#
loop_
_entity_poly.entity_id
_entity_poly.type
_entity_poly.pdbx_seq_one_letter_code
_entity_poly.pdbx_strand_id
1 'polypeptide(L)'
;MADLIDHSPHHATKAAKLASASNVILIDNYDSFTWNVYQYLVLEGATVTVYRNDEVTIEDLVAKKPTQLVISPGPGHPETDAGISNAAIQYFSGKIPIFGVCMGQQCMITSFGGKVDVTGEILHGKTSELKHDSKGVYQGLPTSLEVTRYHSLAGTHSTIPDCLEVTSRVELGDGSGKNIIMGVRHKEFAVEGVQFHPESILTQYGRQMFRNFLELTAGTWDNKQGAAAAAAPAKKLSILDKIYAHRKNAVDEQKKIPALRPEALQAAYDLNIAPPQLSFPERLRQSDYPLSLMAEIKRASPSKGIISADVCAPAQAREYAKAGASVISVLTEPEWFKGTIDDLRAVRQSLEGLTNRPAVLRKEFVFDEYQILEARLAGADTVLLIVKMLDIELLTRLYHYSRSLGMEPLVEVNTPEEMKIAVDLGSEVIGVNNRDLTSFEVDLGTTSRLMDQVPESTIVCALSGILGPQDVEAYKKEGVKAILVGEALMRAPDTSAFVAQLLGGSNGNSTGTSSSSPLVKICGTRTEEGALAAIEAGADLIGIIMVQGRSRLVPDDVALGISRVVKSTPRPAGALQQSTNATSLEWFDHSTNILRHPSRALLVGVFMNQPLSYIISQQQKLGLDVVQLHGSEPLEWSSLIPVPVIRKFAPGDIGIARRAYHTLPLLDSGAGGSGELLEESGVKKVLDSDEGLRVILAGGLNPDNVVDTVRKLGESGQKVVALDVSSGVETNGAQDLEKIRAFVKSAKTRKGIGTSGRKTNPRSISVFPSSSITHFITQAILGAFPLSVEAKRNTLLIYPTLRQQRESRMGKPFQRVHASMVGKFEDGVGEKIPQWIRANGGQFSRDVNPRITHLIATKEAFKSNAVAVENAKKLSAVKIVSYDWLEDSLLSNNRRPKPEGPYLLKNLMKPEKKEVQKKKVIPKSSKVAKETKGNIPKRRIVDPFLATKGKRKPVRQVYQDRKTNVVYSTTLFRPSKPPVTSREKYQLTLFESIAEPHIYSTYAKFSRVGTSNVELLAGPRCKLEVAVEKFKQFFKEQTGKEWEERANGKMPPPKRDGDGNSLPVHEGWFYLEEKTTILGAFLREPQSTGCGESTSRISSDGTEERGVQDGVEGKMANHQVKDRDEDGGEDESEADEEEEEEEEDEQQEMDK
;
A
#
# COMPACT_ATOMS: atom_id res chain seq x y z
N MET A 1 -25.73 13.53 -24.67
CA MET A 1 -26.95 12.70 -24.47
C MET A 1 -27.82 13.46 -23.49
N ALA A 2 -29.13 13.52 -23.68
CA ALA A 2 -30.02 14.12 -22.68
C ALA A 2 -30.19 13.16 -21.49
N ASP A 3 -30.18 13.74 -20.29
CA ASP A 3 -30.73 13.28 -19.00
C ASP A 3 -31.14 11.81 -18.89
N LEU A 4 -30.14 10.93 -18.74
CA LEU A 4 -30.38 9.57 -18.28
C LEU A 4 -30.59 9.59 -16.75
N ILE A 5 -31.83 9.57 -16.30
CA ILE A 5 -32.17 9.67 -14.87
C ILE A 5 -31.83 8.36 -14.15
N ASP A 6 -30.76 8.39 -13.34
CA ASP A 6 -30.39 7.27 -12.48
C ASP A 6 -31.25 7.28 -11.20
N HIS A 7 -32.18 6.33 -11.11
CA HIS A 7 -33.01 6.07 -9.93
C HIS A 7 -32.34 5.07 -8.96
N SER A 8 -31.12 4.61 -9.23
CA SER A 8 -30.38 3.75 -8.31
C SER A 8 -29.87 4.53 -7.09
N PRO A 9 -29.79 3.89 -5.91
CA PRO A 9 -29.38 4.54 -4.68
C PRO A 9 -27.85 4.71 -4.63
N HIS A 10 -27.32 5.81 -5.18
CA HIS A 10 -25.87 6.10 -5.22
C HIS A 10 -25.14 5.90 -3.86
N HIS A 11 -25.82 6.16 -2.74
CA HIS A 11 -25.34 5.92 -1.38
C HIS A 11 -26.38 5.16 -0.54
N ALA A 12 -26.61 3.89 -0.90
CA ALA A 12 -27.69 3.08 -0.33
C ALA A 12 -27.53 2.75 1.17
N THR A 13 -28.16 3.53 2.05
CA THR A 13 -28.35 3.13 3.46
C THR A 13 -29.18 1.84 3.52
N LYS A 14 -28.62 0.81 4.17
CA LYS A 14 -29.30 -0.46 4.46
C LYS A 14 -30.31 -0.26 5.59
N ALA A 15 -31.55 -0.69 5.37
CA ALA A 15 -32.61 -0.72 6.37
C ALA A 15 -32.29 -1.68 7.53
N ALA A 16 -32.92 -1.44 8.68
CA ALA A 16 -32.85 -2.37 9.82
C ALA A 16 -33.32 -3.78 9.40
N LYS A 17 -32.76 -4.83 10.02
CA LYS A 17 -33.18 -6.21 9.69
C LYS A 17 -34.66 -6.41 9.99
N LEU A 18 -35.43 -6.75 8.97
CA LEU A 18 -36.85 -7.10 9.12
C LEU A 18 -36.97 -8.50 9.71
N ALA A 19 -37.77 -8.64 10.77
CA ALA A 19 -38.00 -9.93 11.43
C ALA A 19 -38.75 -10.92 10.53
N SER A 20 -39.66 -10.40 9.71
CA SER A 20 -40.34 -11.11 8.61
C SER A 20 -39.33 -11.72 7.65
N ALA A 21 -38.33 -10.96 7.20
CA ALA A 21 -37.33 -11.33 6.21
C ALA A 21 -36.06 -11.98 6.80
N SER A 22 -36.22 -12.79 7.84
CA SER A 22 -35.09 -13.36 8.59
C SER A 22 -34.40 -14.54 7.88
N ASN A 23 -35.04 -15.18 6.90
CA ASN A 23 -34.44 -16.20 6.03
C ASN A 23 -35.10 -16.24 4.64
N VAL A 24 -34.82 -15.23 3.81
CA VAL A 24 -35.30 -15.18 2.42
C VAL A 24 -34.45 -16.11 1.56
N ILE A 25 -35.07 -16.93 0.72
CA ILE A 25 -34.35 -17.68 -0.32
C ILE A 25 -34.56 -17.00 -1.67
N LEU A 26 -33.47 -16.76 -2.40
CA LEU A 26 -33.45 -16.32 -3.78
C LEU A 26 -33.03 -17.50 -4.67
N ILE A 27 -33.88 -17.91 -5.60
CA ILE A 27 -33.52 -18.86 -6.66
C ILE A 27 -32.95 -18.08 -7.84
N ASP A 28 -31.71 -18.39 -8.20
CA ASP A 28 -30.95 -17.84 -9.33
C ASP A 28 -31.22 -18.67 -10.59
N ASN A 29 -31.94 -18.08 -11.55
CA ASN A 29 -32.14 -18.60 -12.90
C ASN A 29 -31.05 -18.12 -13.87
N TYR A 30 -29.81 -17.93 -13.40
CA TYR A 30 -28.62 -17.61 -14.18
C TYR A 30 -28.60 -16.25 -14.89
N ASP A 31 -29.25 -15.23 -14.32
CA ASP A 31 -29.24 -13.86 -14.86
C ASP A 31 -28.15 -12.96 -14.25
N SER A 32 -27.63 -12.03 -15.06
CA SER A 32 -26.73 -10.95 -14.60
C SER A 32 -27.33 -10.07 -13.50
N PHE A 33 -28.64 -9.85 -13.47
CA PHE A 33 -29.34 -8.99 -12.53
C PHE A 33 -29.74 -9.71 -11.23
N THR A 34 -29.57 -11.03 -11.10
CA THR A 34 -29.84 -11.76 -9.84
C THR A 34 -29.10 -11.13 -8.64
N TRP A 35 -27.88 -10.62 -8.86
CA TRP A 35 -27.10 -9.96 -7.81
C TRP A 35 -27.58 -8.54 -7.48
N ASN A 36 -28.26 -7.85 -8.40
CA ASN A 36 -28.95 -6.59 -8.12
C ASN A 36 -30.22 -6.86 -7.28
N VAL A 37 -31.00 -7.91 -7.60
CA VAL A 37 -32.13 -8.37 -6.78
C VAL A 37 -31.67 -8.71 -5.36
N TYR A 38 -30.61 -9.53 -5.23
CA TYR A 38 -29.97 -9.82 -3.94
C TYR A 38 -29.55 -8.54 -3.20
N GLN A 39 -28.92 -7.59 -3.88
CA GLN A 39 -28.48 -6.33 -3.29
C GLN A 39 -29.67 -5.51 -2.77
N TYR A 40 -30.76 -5.36 -3.54
CA TYR A 40 -31.94 -4.60 -3.11
C TYR A 40 -32.66 -5.28 -1.94
N LEU A 41 -32.85 -6.60 -1.97
CA LEU A 41 -33.40 -7.37 -0.84
C LEU A 41 -32.56 -7.18 0.43
N VAL A 42 -31.23 -7.28 0.32
CA VAL A 42 -30.31 -7.07 1.44
C VAL A 42 -30.29 -5.61 1.90
N LEU A 43 -30.47 -4.63 1.00
CA LEU A 43 -30.60 -3.22 1.38
C LEU A 43 -31.93 -2.93 2.11
N GLU A 44 -33.01 -3.65 1.82
CA GLU A 44 -34.28 -3.61 2.57
C GLU A 44 -34.29 -4.52 3.81
N GLY A 45 -33.11 -4.87 4.32
CA GLY A 45 -32.97 -5.52 5.63
C GLY A 45 -33.16 -7.04 5.62
N ALA A 46 -33.43 -7.67 4.48
CA ALA A 46 -33.50 -9.13 4.41
C ALA A 46 -32.17 -9.81 4.77
N THR A 47 -32.28 -11.06 5.23
CA THR A 47 -31.16 -12.01 5.26
C THR A 47 -31.41 -13.03 4.15
N VAL A 48 -30.68 -12.91 3.04
CA VAL A 48 -30.93 -13.66 1.81
C VAL A 48 -29.91 -14.79 1.64
N THR A 49 -30.38 -15.99 1.30
CA THR A 49 -29.55 -17.11 0.82
C THR A 49 -29.86 -17.37 -0.65
N VAL A 50 -28.83 -17.45 -1.50
CA VAL A 50 -28.98 -17.69 -2.94
C VAL A 50 -28.68 -19.15 -3.26
N TYR A 51 -29.53 -19.79 -4.08
CA TYR A 51 -29.30 -21.10 -4.68
C TYR A 51 -29.59 -21.02 -6.18
N ARG A 52 -28.84 -21.73 -7.02
CA ARG A 52 -29.18 -21.86 -8.44
C ARG A 52 -30.34 -22.82 -8.65
N ASN A 53 -31.08 -22.62 -9.74
CA ASN A 53 -32.27 -23.39 -10.06
C ASN A 53 -32.02 -24.89 -10.36
N ASP A 54 -30.76 -25.31 -10.48
CA ASP A 54 -30.29 -26.69 -10.66
C ASP A 54 -29.41 -27.22 -9.50
N GLU A 55 -28.99 -26.37 -8.54
CA GLU A 55 -28.12 -26.74 -7.42
C GLU A 55 -28.87 -27.05 -6.10
N VAL A 56 -30.21 -27.07 -6.10
CA VAL A 56 -31.03 -27.29 -4.89
C VAL A 56 -32.31 -28.10 -5.16
N THR A 57 -32.72 -28.93 -4.20
CA THR A 57 -33.98 -29.71 -4.26
C THR A 57 -35.13 -29.03 -3.48
N ILE A 58 -36.38 -29.43 -3.71
CA ILE A 58 -37.52 -28.91 -2.93
C ILE A 58 -37.40 -29.35 -1.46
N GLU A 59 -36.95 -30.58 -1.22
CA GLU A 59 -36.65 -31.15 0.09
C GLU A 59 -35.56 -30.35 0.81
N ASP A 60 -34.52 -29.94 0.09
CA ASP A 60 -33.49 -29.03 0.60
C ASP A 60 -34.06 -27.68 1.01
N LEU A 61 -34.90 -27.05 0.17
CA LEU A 61 -35.53 -25.77 0.46
C LEU A 61 -36.44 -25.87 1.69
N VAL A 62 -37.26 -26.91 1.80
CA VAL A 62 -38.08 -27.19 2.99
C VAL A 62 -37.21 -27.33 4.23
N ALA A 63 -36.09 -28.06 4.14
CA ALA A 63 -35.15 -28.20 5.24
C ALA A 63 -34.44 -26.89 5.63
N LYS A 64 -34.31 -25.91 4.73
CA LYS A 64 -33.78 -24.56 5.04
C LYS A 64 -34.79 -23.68 5.79
N LYS A 65 -36.09 -24.00 5.76
CA LYS A 65 -37.18 -23.20 6.36
C LYS A 65 -37.17 -21.71 5.92
N PRO A 66 -37.35 -21.41 4.62
CA PRO A 66 -37.50 -20.03 4.14
C PRO A 66 -38.65 -19.30 4.85
N THR A 67 -38.47 -18.01 5.10
CA THR A 67 -39.54 -17.10 5.52
C THR A 67 -40.26 -16.48 4.33
N GLN A 68 -39.55 -16.28 3.22
CA GLN A 68 -40.07 -15.84 1.92
C GLN A 68 -39.23 -16.49 0.80
N LEU A 69 -39.81 -16.60 -0.39
CA LEU A 69 -39.15 -17.08 -1.59
C LEU A 69 -39.10 -15.97 -2.65
N VAL A 70 -37.97 -15.83 -3.35
CA VAL A 70 -37.83 -14.93 -4.50
C VAL A 70 -37.30 -15.72 -5.69
N ILE A 71 -37.91 -15.54 -6.85
CA ILE A 71 -37.48 -16.12 -8.12
C ILE A 71 -36.85 -15.01 -8.97
N SER A 72 -35.57 -15.15 -9.31
CA SER A 72 -34.84 -14.13 -10.07
C SER A 72 -35.30 -14.04 -11.54
N PRO A 73 -34.87 -12.99 -12.27
CA PRO A 73 -34.80 -13.03 -13.72
C PRO A 73 -33.97 -14.20 -14.22
N GLY A 74 -34.10 -14.53 -15.51
CA GLY A 74 -33.40 -15.63 -16.17
C GLY A 74 -33.64 -15.59 -17.68
N PRO A 75 -32.67 -16.03 -18.50
CA PRO A 75 -32.88 -16.24 -19.93
C PRO A 75 -33.70 -17.52 -20.18
N GLY A 76 -34.18 -17.70 -21.43
CA GLY A 76 -34.90 -18.90 -21.85
C GLY A 76 -36.42 -18.79 -21.69
N HIS A 77 -37.09 -19.91 -21.45
CA HIS A 77 -38.54 -20.02 -21.28
C HIS A 77 -38.89 -20.73 -19.96
N PRO A 78 -39.95 -20.30 -19.22
CA PRO A 78 -40.28 -20.84 -17.90
C PRO A 78 -40.53 -22.35 -17.85
N GLU A 79 -40.95 -22.97 -18.96
CA GLU A 79 -41.20 -24.43 -19.01
C GLU A 79 -39.92 -25.27 -19.18
N THR A 80 -38.82 -24.69 -19.67
CA THR A 80 -37.60 -25.41 -20.07
C THR A 80 -36.36 -25.04 -19.26
N ASP A 81 -36.19 -23.76 -18.90
CA ASP A 81 -34.92 -23.22 -18.40
C ASP A 81 -34.96 -22.82 -16.92
N ALA A 82 -36.15 -22.75 -16.33
CA ALA A 82 -36.37 -22.27 -14.96
C ALA A 82 -36.02 -23.27 -13.84
N GLY A 83 -35.55 -24.48 -14.19
CA GLY A 83 -35.15 -25.51 -13.22
C GLY A 83 -36.24 -25.80 -12.18
N ILE A 84 -35.85 -25.80 -10.90
CA ILE A 84 -36.78 -26.04 -9.78
C ILE A 84 -37.74 -24.88 -9.47
N SER A 85 -37.64 -23.71 -10.14
CA SER A 85 -38.43 -22.51 -9.81
C SER A 85 -39.95 -22.75 -9.84
N ASN A 86 -40.48 -23.43 -10.86
CA ASN A 86 -41.93 -23.74 -10.95
C ASN A 86 -42.38 -24.66 -9.80
N ALA A 87 -41.62 -25.73 -9.55
CA ALA A 87 -41.91 -26.66 -8.46
C ALA A 87 -41.81 -25.97 -7.08
N ALA A 88 -40.91 -25.00 -6.91
CA ALA A 88 -40.81 -24.20 -5.70
C ALA A 88 -41.99 -23.23 -5.55
N ILE A 89 -42.46 -22.57 -6.62
CA ILE A 89 -43.67 -21.75 -6.60
C ILE A 89 -44.88 -22.61 -6.20
N GLN A 90 -45.10 -23.73 -6.88
CA GLN A 90 -46.22 -24.65 -6.59
C GLN A 90 -46.14 -25.20 -5.16
N TYR A 91 -44.95 -25.55 -4.67
CA TYR A 91 -44.79 -26.06 -3.31
C TYR A 91 -45.00 -24.98 -2.24
N PHE A 92 -44.43 -23.79 -2.39
CA PHE A 92 -44.44 -22.77 -1.33
C PHE A 92 -45.68 -21.85 -1.34
N SER A 93 -46.48 -21.87 -2.42
CA SER A 93 -47.76 -21.15 -2.48
C SER A 93 -48.68 -21.54 -1.32
N GLY A 94 -49.35 -20.54 -0.73
CA GLY A 94 -50.17 -20.69 0.47
C GLY A 94 -49.37 -20.88 1.77
N LYS A 95 -48.06 -21.15 1.72
CA LYS A 95 -47.22 -21.42 2.91
C LYS A 95 -46.39 -20.20 3.33
N ILE A 96 -45.77 -19.51 2.37
CA ILE A 96 -44.96 -18.30 2.58
C ILE A 96 -45.17 -17.30 1.44
N PRO A 97 -44.83 -16.01 1.62
CA PRO A 97 -44.81 -15.05 0.52
C PRO A 97 -43.81 -15.43 -0.58
N ILE A 98 -44.20 -15.23 -1.85
CA ILE A 98 -43.35 -15.47 -3.02
C ILE A 98 -43.32 -14.23 -3.93
N PHE A 99 -42.13 -13.76 -4.30
CA PHE A 99 -41.94 -12.72 -5.31
C PHE A 99 -41.23 -13.25 -6.56
N GLY A 100 -41.59 -12.75 -7.75
CA GLY A 100 -40.98 -13.16 -9.01
C GLY A 100 -40.65 -11.96 -9.91
N VAL A 101 -39.43 -11.91 -10.44
CA VAL A 101 -38.99 -10.83 -11.36
C VAL A 101 -38.68 -11.39 -12.74
N CYS A 102 -39.22 -10.76 -13.79
CA CYS A 102 -39.09 -11.16 -15.19
C CYS A 102 -39.44 -12.64 -15.40
N MET A 103 -38.45 -13.52 -15.61
CA MET A 103 -38.62 -14.98 -15.61
C MET A 103 -39.39 -15.48 -14.38
N GLY A 104 -39.18 -14.89 -13.20
CA GLY A 104 -39.93 -15.23 -11.99
C GLY A 104 -41.44 -14.99 -12.09
N GLN A 105 -41.89 -13.95 -12.79
CA GLN A 105 -43.32 -13.75 -13.07
C GLN A 105 -43.83 -14.76 -14.10
N GLN A 106 -43.03 -15.04 -15.13
CA GLN A 106 -43.36 -16.01 -16.17
C GLN A 106 -43.53 -17.42 -15.58
N CYS A 107 -42.62 -17.82 -14.67
CA CYS A 107 -42.71 -19.04 -13.87
C CYS A 107 -44.01 -19.10 -13.06
N MET A 108 -44.48 -18.00 -12.47
CA MET A 108 -45.75 -17.97 -11.75
C MET A 108 -46.94 -18.23 -12.69
N ILE A 109 -46.99 -17.56 -13.84
CA ILE A 109 -48.06 -17.74 -14.83
C ILE A 109 -48.12 -19.21 -15.29
N THR A 110 -46.98 -19.79 -15.69
CA THR A 110 -46.85 -21.21 -16.05
C THR A 110 -47.22 -22.15 -14.90
N SER A 111 -46.76 -21.87 -13.67
CA SER A 111 -47.01 -22.71 -12.48
C SER A 111 -48.49 -22.86 -12.13
N PHE A 112 -49.32 -21.87 -12.47
CA PHE A 112 -50.77 -21.89 -12.27
C PHE A 112 -51.55 -22.28 -13.55
N GLY A 113 -50.89 -22.79 -14.59
CA GLY A 113 -51.52 -23.30 -15.82
C GLY A 113 -51.79 -22.24 -16.89
N GLY A 114 -51.23 -21.04 -16.75
CA GLY A 114 -51.25 -20.00 -17.77
C GLY A 114 -50.17 -20.21 -18.83
N LYS A 115 -50.19 -19.38 -19.87
CA LYS A 115 -49.15 -19.40 -20.93
C LYS A 115 -48.40 -18.08 -21.03
N VAL A 116 -47.14 -18.20 -21.40
CA VAL A 116 -46.20 -17.12 -21.73
C VAL A 116 -45.88 -17.23 -23.22
N ASP A 117 -45.85 -16.12 -23.93
CA ASP A 117 -45.66 -16.06 -25.38
C ASP A 117 -44.92 -14.76 -25.78
N VAL A 118 -44.56 -14.62 -27.05
CA VAL A 118 -43.79 -13.50 -27.59
C VAL A 118 -44.61 -12.20 -27.55
N THR A 119 -44.03 -11.13 -26.99
CA THR A 119 -44.72 -9.83 -26.81
C THR A 119 -44.93 -9.01 -28.10
N GLY A 120 -44.56 -9.54 -29.26
CA GLY A 120 -44.48 -8.80 -30.53
C GLY A 120 -43.29 -7.81 -30.59
N GLU A 121 -43.05 -7.09 -29.49
CA GLU A 121 -41.87 -6.24 -29.30
C GLU A 121 -40.73 -6.97 -28.56
N ILE A 122 -39.49 -6.67 -28.94
CA ILE A 122 -38.28 -7.05 -28.20
C ILE A 122 -37.70 -5.79 -27.56
N LEU A 123 -37.70 -5.70 -26.23
CA LEU A 123 -37.28 -4.49 -25.51
C LEU A 123 -36.27 -4.84 -24.41
N HIS A 124 -35.01 -4.48 -24.66
CA HIS A 124 -33.89 -4.57 -23.72
C HIS A 124 -33.38 -3.17 -23.37
N GLY A 125 -33.34 -2.85 -22.07
CA GLY A 125 -32.76 -1.61 -21.55
C GLY A 125 -33.52 -0.32 -21.86
N LYS A 126 -34.77 -0.42 -22.30
CA LYS A 126 -35.66 0.75 -22.48
C LYS A 126 -36.60 0.90 -21.28
N THR A 127 -37.00 2.14 -21.00
CA THR A 127 -38.04 2.44 -20.03
C THR A 127 -39.45 2.36 -20.66
N SER A 128 -40.48 2.33 -19.82
CA SER A 128 -41.89 2.48 -20.19
C SER A 128 -42.68 3.01 -18.99
N GLU A 129 -43.77 3.75 -19.24
CA GLU A 129 -44.70 4.19 -18.21
C GLU A 129 -45.59 3.03 -17.74
N LEU A 130 -45.55 2.71 -16.44
CA LEU A 130 -46.29 1.60 -15.82
C LEU A 130 -47.51 2.10 -15.05
N LYS A 131 -48.70 1.65 -15.45
CA LYS A 131 -49.95 1.84 -14.68
C LYS A 131 -50.21 0.61 -13.79
N HIS A 132 -50.55 0.81 -12.53
CA HIS A 132 -50.69 -0.29 -11.56
C HIS A 132 -51.81 -0.07 -10.51
N ASP A 133 -52.14 -1.11 -9.73
CA ASP A 133 -53.31 -1.14 -8.83
C ASP A 133 -53.09 -0.59 -7.40
N SER A 134 -51.94 0.03 -7.14
CA SER A 134 -51.44 0.49 -5.82
C SER A 134 -51.56 -0.49 -4.63
N LYS A 135 -51.68 -1.81 -4.86
CA LYS A 135 -51.68 -2.85 -3.82
C LYS A 135 -50.41 -3.70 -3.87
N GLY A 136 -50.24 -4.57 -2.88
CA GLY A 136 -49.13 -5.53 -2.84
C GLY A 136 -47.77 -4.84 -2.84
N VAL A 137 -46.86 -5.26 -3.72
CA VAL A 137 -45.56 -4.59 -3.91
C VAL A 137 -45.67 -3.12 -4.32
N TYR A 138 -46.81 -2.68 -4.87
CA TYR A 138 -47.03 -1.28 -5.23
C TYR A 138 -47.65 -0.41 -4.12
N GLN A 139 -47.74 -0.92 -2.88
CA GLN A 139 -48.35 -0.18 -1.78
C GLN A 139 -47.57 1.13 -1.49
N GLY A 140 -48.28 2.27 -1.56
CA GLY A 140 -47.70 3.59 -1.31
C GLY A 140 -46.82 4.12 -2.46
N LEU A 141 -46.99 3.63 -3.70
CA LEU A 141 -46.35 4.17 -4.90
C LEU A 141 -47.31 5.06 -5.72
N PRO A 142 -46.80 6.07 -6.46
CA PRO A 142 -47.59 6.84 -7.41
C PRO A 142 -48.17 5.95 -8.51
N THR A 143 -49.47 6.08 -8.83
CA THR A 143 -50.23 5.19 -9.72
C THR A 143 -49.71 5.05 -11.15
N SER A 144 -48.82 5.95 -11.56
CA SER A 144 -48.00 5.82 -12.76
C SER A 144 -46.53 6.10 -12.40
N LEU A 145 -45.61 5.25 -12.87
CA LEU A 145 -44.18 5.35 -12.60
C LEU A 145 -43.35 4.71 -13.73
N GLU A 146 -42.11 5.15 -13.91
CA GLU A 146 -41.25 4.68 -15.01
C GLU A 146 -40.46 3.40 -14.65
N VAL A 147 -40.48 2.38 -15.52
CA VAL A 147 -39.82 1.08 -15.29
C VAL A 147 -38.98 0.59 -16.47
N THR A 148 -37.85 -0.08 -16.19
CA THR A 148 -36.97 -0.66 -17.21
C THR A 148 -37.39 -2.08 -17.63
N ARG A 149 -37.38 -2.36 -18.93
CA ARG A 149 -37.81 -3.64 -19.53
C ARG A 149 -36.63 -4.36 -20.21
N TYR A 150 -36.54 -5.68 -19.98
CA TYR A 150 -35.55 -6.58 -20.57
C TYR A 150 -36.21 -7.91 -20.99
N HIS A 151 -37.20 -7.84 -21.87
CA HIS A 151 -37.96 -9.04 -22.27
C HIS A 151 -38.47 -8.99 -23.72
N SER A 152 -38.64 -10.19 -24.28
CA SER A 152 -39.31 -10.51 -25.54
C SER A 152 -40.51 -11.46 -25.36
N LEU A 153 -40.73 -11.92 -24.11
CA LEU A 153 -41.79 -12.82 -23.69
C LEU A 153 -42.61 -12.16 -22.56
N ALA A 154 -43.90 -12.45 -22.47
CA ALA A 154 -44.75 -12.14 -21.31
C ALA A 154 -46.02 -13.02 -21.30
N GLY A 155 -46.82 -12.93 -20.24
CA GLY A 155 -48.17 -13.48 -20.25
C GLY A 155 -49.09 -12.72 -21.20
N THR A 156 -49.92 -13.43 -21.97
CA THR A 156 -50.90 -12.80 -22.87
C THR A 156 -52.28 -12.71 -22.21
N HIS A 157 -53.09 -11.72 -22.58
CA HIS A 157 -54.38 -11.46 -21.92
C HIS A 157 -55.41 -12.61 -22.03
N SER A 158 -55.27 -13.49 -23.02
CA SER A 158 -56.11 -14.68 -23.21
C SER A 158 -55.62 -15.92 -22.44
N THR A 159 -54.50 -15.84 -21.71
CA THR A 159 -53.83 -17.00 -21.09
C THR A 159 -53.46 -16.81 -19.61
N ILE A 160 -54.08 -15.84 -18.92
CA ILE A 160 -53.97 -15.68 -17.46
C ILE A 160 -55.03 -16.57 -16.77
N PRO A 161 -54.64 -17.46 -15.83
CA PRO A 161 -55.57 -18.29 -15.06
C PRO A 161 -56.49 -17.49 -14.15
N ASP A 162 -57.71 -17.99 -13.89
CA ASP A 162 -58.69 -17.35 -13.01
C ASP A 162 -58.22 -17.13 -11.56
N CYS A 163 -57.20 -17.86 -11.09
CA CYS A 163 -56.62 -17.66 -9.77
C CYS A 163 -55.66 -16.46 -9.69
N LEU A 164 -55.25 -15.89 -10.83
CA LEU A 164 -54.41 -14.70 -10.92
C LEU A 164 -55.24 -13.45 -11.27
N GLU A 165 -54.78 -12.28 -10.82
CA GLU A 165 -55.19 -10.96 -11.26
C GLU A 165 -54.00 -10.19 -11.86
N VAL A 166 -54.26 -9.33 -12.84
CA VAL A 166 -53.23 -8.46 -13.46
C VAL A 166 -53.12 -7.18 -12.65
N THR A 167 -51.95 -6.94 -12.06
CA THR A 167 -51.72 -5.83 -11.12
C THR A 167 -51.07 -4.61 -11.74
N SER A 168 -50.37 -4.76 -12.86
CA SER A 168 -49.81 -3.63 -13.62
C SER A 168 -49.70 -3.92 -15.12
N ARG A 169 -49.69 -2.84 -15.92
CA ARG A 169 -49.71 -2.88 -17.39
C ARG A 169 -48.90 -1.72 -17.99
N VAL A 170 -48.40 -1.95 -19.20
CA VAL A 170 -47.88 -0.93 -20.12
C VAL A 170 -48.78 -0.91 -21.36
N GLU A 171 -49.18 0.27 -21.80
CA GLU A 171 -49.94 0.47 -23.05
C GLU A 171 -48.99 0.44 -24.26
N LEU A 172 -49.41 -0.22 -25.34
CA LEU A 172 -48.64 -0.25 -26.58
C LEU A 172 -48.84 1.03 -27.40
N GLY A 173 -47.74 1.66 -27.80
CA GLY A 173 -47.73 2.89 -28.60
C GLY A 173 -48.13 2.71 -30.07
N ASP A 174 -48.57 1.52 -30.47
CA ASP A 174 -49.00 1.19 -31.85
C ASP A 174 -50.45 1.63 -32.16
N GLY A 175 -51.16 2.21 -31.19
CA GLY A 175 -52.55 2.64 -31.31
C GLY A 175 -53.56 1.50 -31.31
N SER A 176 -53.15 0.24 -31.10
CA SER A 176 -54.04 -0.93 -31.16
C SER A 176 -54.92 -1.14 -29.92
N GLY A 177 -54.75 -0.32 -28.88
CA GLY A 177 -55.42 -0.46 -27.58
C GLY A 177 -54.95 -1.67 -26.75
N LYS A 178 -53.96 -2.42 -27.23
CA LYS A 178 -53.40 -3.58 -26.53
C LYS A 178 -52.52 -3.14 -25.36
N ASN A 179 -52.50 -3.98 -24.34
CA ASN A 179 -51.71 -3.81 -23.13
C ASN A 179 -50.78 -5.00 -22.95
N ILE A 180 -49.57 -4.75 -22.45
CA ILE A 180 -48.64 -5.79 -21.99
C ILE A 180 -48.84 -5.98 -20.49
N ILE A 181 -48.92 -7.24 -20.05
CA ILE A 181 -49.03 -7.60 -18.63
C ILE A 181 -47.67 -7.44 -17.98
N MET A 182 -47.57 -6.46 -17.08
CA MET A 182 -46.30 -6.09 -16.42
C MET A 182 -46.24 -6.52 -14.95
N GLY A 183 -47.35 -7.00 -14.39
CA GLY A 183 -47.45 -7.56 -13.05
C GLY A 183 -48.67 -8.46 -12.88
N VAL A 184 -48.53 -9.53 -12.10
CA VAL A 184 -49.64 -10.40 -11.68
C VAL A 184 -49.56 -10.77 -10.19
N ARG A 185 -50.72 -11.06 -9.59
CA ARG A 185 -50.86 -11.48 -8.20
C ARG A 185 -51.85 -12.64 -8.10
N HIS A 186 -51.61 -13.60 -7.23
CA HIS A 186 -52.57 -14.66 -6.94
C HIS A 186 -53.67 -14.15 -5.99
N LYS A 187 -54.94 -14.47 -6.24
CA LYS A 187 -56.08 -13.88 -5.50
C LYS A 187 -56.16 -14.29 -4.03
N GLU A 188 -55.75 -15.51 -3.71
CA GLU A 188 -55.74 -16.06 -2.33
C GLU A 188 -54.35 -16.05 -1.67
N PHE A 189 -53.37 -16.71 -2.29
CA PHE A 189 -52.00 -16.82 -1.81
C PHE A 189 -51.18 -15.53 -1.97
N ALA A 190 -50.24 -15.29 -1.04
CA ALA A 190 -49.30 -14.17 -1.01
C ALA A 190 -48.19 -14.28 -2.09
N VAL A 191 -48.60 -14.41 -3.35
CA VAL A 191 -47.74 -14.63 -4.52
C VAL A 191 -47.95 -13.49 -5.50
N GLU A 192 -46.89 -12.76 -5.83
CA GLU A 192 -46.92 -11.60 -6.72
C GLU A 192 -45.64 -11.53 -7.55
N GLY A 193 -45.73 -11.06 -8.79
CA GLY A 193 -44.56 -10.94 -9.67
C GLY A 193 -44.68 -9.80 -10.66
N VAL A 194 -43.53 -9.38 -11.20
CA VAL A 194 -43.37 -8.25 -12.11
C VAL A 194 -42.50 -8.62 -13.31
N GLN A 195 -42.84 -8.12 -14.50
CA GLN A 195 -42.17 -8.44 -15.77
C GLN A 195 -41.04 -7.45 -16.11
N PHE A 196 -41.10 -6.25 -15.53
CA PHE A 196 -40.01 -5.27 -15.53
C PHE A 196 -39.00 -5.60 -14.42
N HIS A 197 -37.88 -4.88 -14.41
CA HIS A 197 -36.78 -5.10 -13.46
C HIS A 197 -36.76 -3.98 -12.38
N PRO A 198 -37.36 -4.18 -11.19
CA PRO A 198 -37.30 -3.22 -10.07
C PRO A 198 -35.88 -3.00 -9.53
N GLU A 199 -34.94 -3.90 -9.83
CA GLU A 199 -33.52 -3.79 -9.51
C GLU A 199 -32.67 -3.05 -10.57
N SER A 200 -33.32 -2.56 -11.64
CA SER A 200 -32.68 -1.75 -12.69
C SER A 200 -32.52 -0.29 -12.27
N ILE A 201 -31.47 0.36 -12.76
CA ILE A 201 -31.12 1.75 -12.41
C ILE A 201 -32.13 2.78 -12.96
N LEU A 202 -32.85 2.45 -14.04
CA LEU A 202 -33.89 3.30 -14.64
C LEU A 202 -35.31 2.84 -14.24
N THR A 203 -35.47 2.25 -13.04
CA THR A 203 -36.77 1.87 -12.50
C THR A 203 -37.06 2.63 -11.22
N GLN A 204 -38.15 3.41 -11.23
CA GLN A 204 -38.60 4.20 -10.09
C GLN A 204 -39.08 3.30 -8.95
N TYR A 205 -38.80 3.71 -7.71
CA TYR A 205 -39.28 3.10 -6.46
C TYR A 205 -38.99 1.60 -6.25
N GLY A 206 -38.14 0.96 -7.06
CA GLY A 206 -37.93 -0.49 -7.01
C GLY A 206 -37.48 -1.06 -5.64
N ARG A 207 -36.70 -0.29 -4.85
CA ARG A 207 -36.40 -0.66 -3.44
C ARG A 207 -37.65 -0.74 -2.56
N GLN A 208 -38.59 0.18 -2.73
CA GLN A 208 -39.86 0.16 -1.97
C GLN A 208 -40.74 -1.02 -2.38
N MET A 209 -40.70 -1.45 -3.65
CA MET A 209 -41.38 -2.68 -4.10
C MET A 209 -40.84 -3.91 -3.37
N PHE A 210 -39.51 -4.08 -3.30
CA PHE A 210 -38.90 -5.15 -2.51
C PHE A 210 -39.24 -5.04 -1.02
N ARG A 211 -39.25 -3.83 -0.45
CA ARG A 211 -39.62 -3.63 0.96
C ARG A 211 -41.07 -4.06 1.24
N ASN A 212 -42.01 -3.64 0.41
CA ASN A 212 -43.43 -3.99 0.52
C ASN A 212 -43.64 -5.51 0.50
N PHE A 213 -42.88 -6.24 -0.33
CA PHE A 213 -42.85 -7.71 -0.30
C PHE A 213 -42.26 -8.27 1.02
N LEU A 214 -41.13 -7.73 1.47
CA LEU A 214 -40.42 -8.24 2.65
C LEU A 214 -41.15 -7.98 3.98
N GLU A 215 -42.12 -7.06 4.03
CA GLU A 215 -43.00 -6.85 5.18
C GLU A 215 -44.13 -7.92 5.26
N LEU A 216 -44.33 -8.76 4.24
CA LEU A 216 -45.27 -9.89 4.27
C LEU A 216 -44.76 -11.05 5.13
N THR A 217 -45.67 -11.67 5.89
CA THR A 217 -45.36 -12.72 6.89
C THR A 217 -46.19 -14.01 6.75
N ALA A 218 -47.26 -14.01 5.96
CA ALA A 218 -48.18 -15.13 5.79
C ALA A 218 -48.24 -15.58 4.32
N GLY A 219 -48.55 -16.86 4.08
CA GLY A 219 -48.74 -17.40 2.73
C GLY A 219 -50.05 -17.02 2.04
N THR A 220 -50.95 -16.28 2.70
CA THR A 220 -52.26 -15.81 2.20
C THR A 220 -52.48 -14.33 2.56
N TRP A 221 -53.34 -13.63 1.81
CA TRP A 221 -53.57 -12.20 2.02
C TRP A 221 -54.41 -11.84 3.26
N ASP A 222 -55.24 -12.76 3.76
CA ASP A 222 -56.27 -12.44 4.77
C ASP A 222 -55.72 -12.08 6.15
N ASN A 223 -54.49 -12.47 6.49
CA ASN A 223 -53.88 -12.19 7.80
C ASN A 223 -53.29 -10.77 7.92
N LYS A 224 -54.08 -9.74 7.55
CA LYS A 224 -53.73 -8.32 7.73
C LYS A 224 -54.02 -7.82 9.15
N GLN A 225 -53.27 -8.32 10.14
CA GLN A 225 -52.87 -7.57 11.34
C GLN A 225 -51.88 -8.35 12.21
N GLY A 226 -50.61 -7.93 12.23
CA GLY A 226 -49.65 -8.35 13.25
C GLY A 226 -50.02 -7.71 14.58
N ALA A 227 -50.70 -8.45 15.45
CA ALA A 227 -51.22 -7.93 16.72
C ALA A 227 -50.09 -7.37 17.61
N ALA A 228 -50.37 -6.24 18.28
CA ALA A 228 -49.47 -5.60 19.22
C ALA A 228 -49.33 -6.41 20.52
N ALA A 229 -48.55 -7.48 20.48
CA ALA A 229 -48.06 -8.15 21.68
C ALA A 229 -47.27 -7.14 22.52
N ALA A 230 -47.70 -6.93 23.77
CA ALA A 230 -47.15 -5.88 24.64
C ALA A 230 -45.69 -6.19 25.03
N ALA A 231 -44.75 -5.66 24.24
CA ALA A 231 -43.36 -5.57 24.66
C ALA A 231 -43.26 -4.67 25.90
N ALA A 232 -42.65 -5.18 26.97
CA ALA A 232 -42.22 -4.34 28.09
C ALA A 232 -41.39 -3.15 27.55
N PRO A 233 -41.51 -1.95 28.13
CA PRO A 233 -41.07 -0.71 27.49
C PRO A 233 -39.62 -0.80 27.04
N ALA A 234 -39.42 -0.87 25.72
CA ALA A 234 -38.11 -0.94 25.13
C ALA A 234 -37.35 0.33 25.53
N LYS A 235 -36.27 0.17 26.32
CA LYS A 235 -35.36 1.29 26.64
C LYS A 235 -35.03 2.00 25.34
N LYS A 236 -35.17 3.33 25.31
CA LYS A 236 -34.62 4.16 24.22
C LYS A 236 -33.12 3.86 24.16
N LEU A 237 -32.71 3.02 23.20
CA LEU A 237 -31.30 2.71 22.98
C LEU A 237 -30.59 4.03 22.70
N SER A 238 -29.61 4.35 23.55
CA SER A 238 -28.79 5.54 23.42
C SER A 238 -28.04 5.50 22.08
N ILE A 239 -27.57 6.64 21.60
CA ILE A 239 -26.74 6.63 20.40
C ILE A 239 -25.40 5.91 20.67
N LEU A 240 -24.91 5.88 21.92
CA LEU A 240 -23.78 5.02 22.33
C LEU A 240 -24.09 3.53 22.09
N ASP A 241 -25.26 3.03 22.51
CA ASP A 241 -25.69 1.63 22.26
C ASP A 241 -25.72 1.31 20.76
N LYS A 242 -26.21 2.26 19.94
CA LYS A 242 -26.28 2.11 18.48
C LYS A 242 -24.89 2.07 17.84
N ILE A 243 -24.00 2.97 18.25
CA ILE A 243 -22.60 3.01 17.78
C ILE A 243 -21.88 1.72 18.17
N TYR A 244 -21.99 1.31 19.43
CA TYR A 244 -21.38 0.08 19.94
C TYR A 244 -21.89 -1.17 19.21
N ALA A 245 -23.21 -1.33 19.06
CA ALA A 245 -23.79 -2.47 18.35
C ALA A 245 -23.38 -2.51 16.87
N HIS A 246 -23.34 -1.36 16.17
CA HIS A 246 -22.86 -1.30 14.79
C HIS A 246 -21.36 -1.63 14.69
N ARG A 247 -20.53 -1.01 15.54
CA ARG A 247 -19.08 -1.20 15.51
C ARG A 247 -18.69 -2.64 15.87
N LYS A 248 -19.42 -3.30 16.77
CA LYS A 248 -19.25 -4.73 17.07
C LYS A 248 -19.47 -5.61 15.85
N ASN A 249 -20.60 -5.45 15.14
CA ASN A 249 -20.85 -6.16 13.88
C ASN A 249 -19.76 -5.87 12.83
N ALA A 250 -19.33 -4.62 12.71
CA ALA A 250 -18.28 -4.24 11.76
C ALA A 250 -16.92 -4.87 12.11
N VAL A 251 -16.54 -4.93 13.40
CA VAL A 251 -15.32 -5.62 13.87
C VAL A 251 -15.42 -7.13 13.66
N ASP A 252 -16.58 -7.74 13.86
CA ASP A 252 -16.78 -9.17 13.61
C ASP A 252 -16.65 -9.54 12.12
N GLU A 253 -17.11 -8.69 11.19
CA GLU A 253 -16.83 -8.87 9.76
C GLU A 253 -15.35 -8.59 9.42
N GLN A 254 -14.76 -7.53 9.99
CA GLN A 254 -13.34 -7.16 9.81
C GLN A 254 -12.42 -8.33 10.21
N LYS A 255 -12.69 -8.98 11.34
CA LYS A 255 -11.98 -10.17 11.86
C LYS A 255 -12.05 -11.40 10.94
N LYS A 256 -12.97 -11.47 9.97
CA LYS A 256 -13.05 -12.58 8.99
C LYS A 256 -12.08 -12.39 7.81
N ILE A 257 -11.71 -11.14 7.49
CA ILE A 257 -10.85 -10.78 6.35
C ILE A 257 -9.45 -11.38 6.57
N PRO A 258 -8.89 -12.19 5.64
CA PRO A 258 -7.68 -12.97 5.91
C PRO A 258 -6.41 -12.21 6.36
N ALA A 259 -6.29 -10.92 6.03
CA ALA A 259 -5.18 -10.07 6.46
C ALA A 259 -5.44 -9.33 7.80
N LEU A 260 -6.70 -9.31 8.25
CA LEU A 260 -7.19 -8.64 9.46
C LEU A 260 -7.78 -9.66 10.44
N ARG A 261 -7.28 -10.90 10.41
CA ARG A 261 -7.61 -11.93 11.39
C ARG A 261 -6.77 -11.72 12.67
N PRO A 262 -7.28 -12.07 13.87
CA PRO A 262 -6.51 -12.00 15.10
C PRO A 262 -5.15 -12.72 15.00
N GLU A 263 -5.09 -13.90 14.37
CA GLU A 263 -3.84 -14.65 14.19
C GLU A 263 -2.88 -13.98 13.18
N ALA A 264 -3.42 -13.25 12.20
CA ALA A 264 -2.63 -12.50 11.22
C ALA A 264 -2.05 -11.21 11.84
N LEU A 265 -2.81 -10.52 12.70
CA LEU A 265 -2.31 -9.39 13.47
C LEU A 265 -1.28 -9.83 14.51
N GLN A 266 -1.53 -10.92 15.25
CA GLN A 266 -0.56 -11.45 16.22
C GLN A 266 0.74 -11.84 15.52
N ALA A 267 0.68 -12.56 14.39
CA ALA A 267 1.88 -12.88 13.61
C ALA A 267 2.61 -11.64 13.07
N ALA A 268 1.92 -10.52 12.80
CA ALA A 268 2.57 -9.26 12.44
C ALA A 268 3.24 -8.57 13.64
N TYR A 269 2.63 -8.64 14.83
CA TYR A 269 3.21 -8.12 16.07
C TYR A 269 4.43 -8.93 16.52
N ASP A 270 4.35 -10.26 16.46
CA ASP A 270 5.46 -11.19 16.77
C ASP A 270 6.67 -10.98 15.83
N LEU A 271 6.42 -10.52 14.60
CA LEU A 271 7.46 -10.11 13.64
C LEU A 271 8.07 -8.72 13.93
N ASN A 272 7.65 -8.05 15.01
CA ASN A 272 8.09 -6.73 15.44
C ASN A 272 7.82 -5.63 14.38
N ILE A 273 6.66 -5.70 13.71
CA ILE A 273 6.26 -4.73 12.66
C ILE A 273 5.67 -3.44 13.27
N ALA A 274 5.20 -3.46 14.52
CA ALA A 274 4.64 -2.29 15.19
C ALA A 274 5.68 -1.15 15.34
N PRO A 275 5.39 0.10 14.92
CA PRO A 275 6.32 1.21 15.05
C PRO A 275 6.78 1.48 16.50
N PRO A 276 7.96 2.11 16.71
CA PRO A 276 8.43 2.51 18.03
C PRO A 276 7.41 3.37 18.77
N GLN A 277 6.99 2.85 19.94
CA GLN A 277 6.04 3.46 20.84
C GLN A 277 6.72 4.58 21.66
N LEU A 278 5.93 5.51 22.17
CA LEU A 278 6.28 6.53 23.14
C LEU A 278 5.38 6.36 24.38
N SER A 279 5.92 6.56 25.58
CA SER A 279 5.15 6.40 26.82
C SER A 279 4.15 7.54 27.00
N PHE A 280 2.86 7.22 26.91
CA PHE A 280 1.77 8.19 27.01
C PHE A 280 1.76 8.99 28.34
N PRO A 281 1.92 8.37 29.53
CA PRO A 281 2.00 9.10 30.80
C PRO A 281 3.25 9.99 30.90
N GLU A 282 4.40 9.52 30.40
CA GLU A 282 5.62 10.33 30.39
C GLU A 282 5.46 11.55 29.48
N ARG A 283 4.81 11.40 28.31
CA ARG A 283 4.61 12.54 27.40
C ARG A 283 3.74 13.63 28.02
N LEU A 284 2.71 13.26 28.77
CA LEU A 284 1.86 14.21 29.51
C LEU A 284 2.58 14.87 30.70
N ARG A 285 3.60 14.20 31.27
CA ARG A 285 4.50 14.76 32.29
C ARG A 285 5.63 15.63 31.68
N GLN A 286 5.91 15.49 30.38
CA GLN A 286 6.93 16.22 29.60
C GLN A 286 6.35 17.40 28.79
N SER A 287 5.26 18.01 29.25
CA SER A 287 4.73 19.24 28.66
C SER A 287 5.47 20.46 29.20
N ASP A 288 5.93 21.34 28.31
CA ASP A 288 6.51 22.64 28.67
C ASP A 288 5.47 23.61 29.27
N TYR A 289 4.17 23.30 29.07
CA TYR A 289 3.03 24.02 29.65
C TYR A 289 2.49 23.30 30.90
N PRO A 290 1.95 24.01 31.91
CA PRO A 290 1.35 23.41 33.11
C PRO A 290 0.19 22.42 32.84
N LEU A 291 -0.38 22.49 31.64
CA LEU A 291 -1.51 21.68 31.18
C LEU A 291 -1.18 21.13 29.79
N SER A 292 -1.20 19.81 29.61
CA SER A 292 -0.92 19.18 28.31
C SER A 292 -2.10 19.29 27.35
N LEU A 293 -1.85 19.65 26.09
CA LEU A 293 -2.87 19.55 25.03
C LEU A 293 -2.89 18.16 24.38
N MET A 294 -4.09 17.57 24.32
CA MET A 294 -4.45 16.44 23.48
C MET A 294 -5.36 16.93 22.34
N ALA A 295 -4.80 17.11 21.15
CA ALA A 295 -5.52 17.70 20.01
C ALA A 295 -6.25 16.60 19.19
N GLU A 296 -7.57 16.73 19.02
CA GLU A 296 -8.43 15.72 18.38
C GLU A 296 -8.76 16.05 16.92
N ILE A 297 -8.28 15.20 16.00
CA ILE A 297 -8.57 15.24 14.57
C ILE A 297 -9.84 14.46 14.28
N LYS A 298 -10.84 15.12 13.67
CA LYS A 298 -12.21 14.61 13.62
C LYS A 298 -13.04 15.23 12.50
N ARG A 299 -13.49 14.38 11.56
CA ARG A 299 -14.27 14.82 10.40
C ARG A 299 -15.74 15.09 10.71
N ALA A 300 -16.34 14.27 11.58
CA ALA A 300 -17.75 14.33 11.94
C ALA A 300 -18.00 14.00 13.42
N SER A 301 -19.24 14.17 13.87
CA SER A 301 -19.71 13.73 15.19
C SER A 301 -21.21 13.38 15.20
N PRO A 302 -21.66 12.48 16.09
CA PRO A 302 -23.08 12.16 16.27
C PRO A 302 -23.98 13.38 16.59
N SER A 303 -23.42 14.41 17.23
CA SER A 303 -24.18 15.58 17.73
C SER A 303 -24.16 16.81 16.82
N LYS A 304 -23.26 16.88 15.84
CA LYS A 304 -23.11 18.05 14.94
C LYS A 304 -22.97 17.69 13.44
N GLY A 305 -23.05 16.42 13.08
CA GLY A 305 -22.85 15.98 11.70
C GLY A 305 -21.40 16.19 11.25
N ILE A 306 -21.20 16.60 10.00
CA ILE A 306 -19.88 16.89 9.42
C ILE A 306 -19.34 18.21 10.00
N ILE A 307 -18.07 18.19 10.41
CA ILE A 307 -17.32 19.35 10.93
C ILE A 307 -16.31 19.82 9.88
N SER A 308 -15.56 18.89 9.28
CA SER A 308 -14.68 19.12 8.14
C SER A 308 -14.48 17.79 7.41
N ALA A 309 -15.02 17.65 6.20
CA ALA A 309 -14.90 16.41 5.42
C ALA A 309 -13.48 16.26 4.83
N ASP A 310 -12.95 17.35 4.30
CA ASP A 310 -11.75 17.36 3.46
C ASP A 310 -10.43 17.44 4.25
N VAL A 311 -10.49 17.42 5.59
CA VAL A 311 -9.31 17.51 6.45
C VAL A 311 -8.32 16.36 6.19
N CYS A 312 -7.12 16.75 5.77
CA CYS A 312 -5.96 15.91 5.65
C CYS A 312 -5.36 15.65 7.05
N ALA A 313 -5.84 14.59 7.71
CA ALA A 313 -5.39 14.19 9.06
C ALA A 313 -3.86 14.23 9.28
N PRO A 314 -2.99 13.66 8.39
CA PRO A 314 -1.54 13.74 8.59
C PRO A 314 -0.95 15.16 8.50
N ALA A 315 -1.60 16.10 7.81
CA ALA A 315 -1.19 17.51 7.80
C ALA A 315 -1.64 18.20 9.10
N GLN A 316 -2.90 18.01 9.50
CA GLN A 316 -3.45 18.56 10.74
C GLN A 316 -2.66 18.12 11.98
N ALA A 317 -2.21 16.85 12.01
CA ALA A 317 -1.36 16.33 13.09
C ALA A 317 -0.01 17.04 13.19
N ARG A 318 0.59 17.46 12.06
CA ARG A 318 1.84 18.23 12.07
C ARG A 318 1.62 19.66 12.53
N GLU A 319 0.49 20.29 12.16
CA GLU A 319 0.10 21.61 12.66
C GLU A 319 -0.09 21.59 14.19
N TYR A 320 -0.86 20.61 14.70
CA TYR A 320 -1.02 20.41 16.14
C TYR A 320 0.30 20.09 16.86
N ALA A 321 1.19 19.30 16.25
CA ALA A 321 2.51 19.04 16.80
C ALA A 321 3.40 20.30 16.86
N LYS A 322 3.42 21.14 15.80
CA LYS A 322 4.10 22.45 15.77
C LYS A 322 3.56 23.38 16.86
N ALA A 323 2.24 23.40 17.05
CA ALA A 323 1.55 24.25 18.02
C ALA A 323 1.76 23.83 19.49
N GLY A 324 2.44 22.71 19.76
CA GLY A 324 2.75 22.26 21.12
C GLY A 324 1.80 21.18 21.69
N ALA A 325 0.97 20.54 20.86
CA ALA A 325 0.20 19.38 21.32
C ALA A 325 1.13 18.27 21.81
N SER A 326 0.86 17.75 23.01
CA SER A 326 1.58 16.61 23.60
C SER A 326 1.00 15.27 23.14
N VAL A 327 -0.26 15.25 22.68
CA VAL A 327 -0.93 14.06 22.14
C VAL A 327 -1.78 14.45 20.92
N ILE A 328 -1.78 13.61 19.89
CA ILE A 328 -2.75 13.67 18.79
C ILE A 328 -3.79 12.56 19.00
N SER A 329 -5.04 12.95 19.25
CA SER A 329 -6.20 12.06 19.27
C SER A 329 -6.72 11.91 17.83
N VAL A 330 -6.77 10.67 17.33
CA VAL A 330 -7.28 10.36 15.99
C VAL A 330 -8.54 9.54 16.11
N LEU A 331 -9.66 10.06 15.60
CA LEU A 331 -10.88 9.28 15.43
C LEU A 331 -10.66 8.23 14.35
N THR A 332 -10.99 6.97 14.68
CA THR A 332 -10.82 5.82 13.76
C THR A 332 -12.13 5.07 13.49
N GLU A 333 -13.25 5.63 13.98
CA GLU A 333 -14.61 5.12 13.76
C GLU A 333 -15.17 5.62 12.41
N PRO A 334 -15.52 4.74 11.45
CA PRO A 334 -15.87 5.16 10.09
C PRO A 334 -17.27 5.75 9.89
N GLU A 335 -18.26 5.46 10.74
CA GLU A 335 -19.66 5.75 10.40
C GLU A 335 -20.16 7.10 10.95
N TRP A 336 -19.96 7.37 12.23
CA TRP A 336 -20.39 8.63 12.87
C TRP A 336 -19.30 9.68 12.95
N PHE A 337 -18.04 9.28 12.93
CA PHE A 337 -16.88 10.19 13.03
C PHE A 337 -16.12 10.36 11.71
N LYS A 338 -16.42 9.52 10.70
CA LYS A 338 -15.79 9.46 9.37
C LYS A 338 -14.25 9.42 9.44
N GLY A 339 -13.72 8.67 10.41
CA GLY A 339 -12.29 8.41 10.59
C GLY A 339 -11.92 6.95 10.28
N THR A 340 -10.64 6.66 10.06
CA THR A 340 -10.18 5.32 9.65
C THR A 340 -8.92 4.89 10.38
N ILE A 341 -8.65 3.57 10.39
CA ILE A 341 -7.37 3.02 10.88
C ILE A 341 -6.16 3.45 10.03
N ASP A 342 -6.39 3.89 8.79
CA ASP A 342 -5.35 4.40 7.90
C ASP A 342 -5.05 5.89 8.14
N ASP A 343 -6.03 6.68 8.62
CA ASP A 343 -5.75 8.02 9.16
C ASP A 343 -4.75 7.94 10.34
N LEU A 344 -4.94 6.98 11.25
CA LEU A 344 -4.02 6.73 12.38
C LEU A 344 -2.60 6.39 11.90
N ARG A 345 -2.47 5.55 10.86
CA ARG A 345 -1.18 5.20 10.24
C ARG A 345 -0.52 6.42 9.58
N ALA A 346 -1.29 7.18 8.81
CA ALA A 346 -0.79 8.37 8.12
C ALA A 346 -0.36 9.45 9.11
N VAL A 347 -1.14 9.70 10.16
CA VAL A 347 -0.79 10.59 11.27
C VAL A 347 0.48 10.13 11.98
N ARG A 348 0.60 8.84 12.32
CA ARG A 348 1.84 8.36 12.95
C ARG A 348 3.06 8.52 12.04
N GLN A 349 2.91 8.30 10.73
CA GLN A 349 3.97 8.47 9.73
C GLN A 349 4.36 9.94 9.51
N SER A 350 3.41 10.88 9.49
CA SER A 350 3.73 12.31 9.28
C SER A 350 4.47 12.94 10.47
N LEU A 351 4.41 12.30 11.64
CA LEU A 351 5.14 12.66 12.86
C LEU A 351 6.52 11.97 12.98
N GLU A 352 6.96 11.18 11.98
CA GLU A 352 8.28 10.55 12.00
C GLU A 352 9.43 11.56 11.82
N GLY A 353 10.44 11.46 12.68
CA GLY A 353 11.59 12.34 12.74
C GLY A 353 11.46 13.52 13.73
N LEU A 354 10.25 13.91 14.13
CA LEU A 354 10.08 14.98 15.14
C LEU A 354 10.69 14.55 16.47
N THR A 355 11.66 15.33 16.97
CA THR A 355 12.49 15.00 18.13
C THR A 355 11.72 14.89 19.44
N ASN A 356 10.65 15.69 19.58
CA ASN A 356 9.71 15.65 20.70
C ASN A 356 8.29 15.41 20.19
N ARG A 357 8.09 14.36 19.36
CA ARG A 357 6.78 14.06 18.77
C ARG A 357 5.69 13.90 19.84
N PRO A 358 4.44 14.30 19.56
CA PRO A 358 3.30 13.90 20.39
C PRO A 358 3.12 12.38 20.40
N ALA A 359 2.49 11.87 21.47
CA ALA A 359 1.93 10.53 21.50
C ALA A 359 0.68 10.45 20.59
N VAL A 360 0.36 9.28 20.05
CA VAL A 360 -0.81 9.07 19.17
C VAL A 360 -1.85 8.20 19.88
N LEU A 361 -3.05 8.76 20.07
CA LEU A 361 -4.21 8.10 20.70
C LEU A 361 -5.19 7.62 19.63
N ARG A 362 -5.50 6.31 19.61
CA ARG A 362 -6.66 5.78 18.88
C ARG A 362 -7.93 6.07 19.68
N LYS A 363 -8.73 7.04 19.21
CA LYS A 363 -10.07 7.33 19.74
C LYS A 363 -11.08 6.46 18.99
N GLU A 364 -11.59 5.43 19.64
CA GLU A 364 -12.63 4.52 19.15
C GLU A 364 -13.38 3.87 20.32
N PHE A 365 -14.53 3.29 20.04
CA PHE A 365 -15.27 2.41 20.93
C PHE A 365 -14.58 1.03 20.96
N VAL A 366 -13.59 0.86 21.83
CA VAL A 366 -12.80 -0.36 21.99
C VAL A 366 -13.48 -1.35 22.94
N PHE A 367 -13.72 -2.58 22.47
CA PHE A 367 -14.35 -3.67 23.22
C PHE A 367 -13.72 -5.06 22.94
N ASP A 368 -12.73 -5.14 22.05
CA ASP A 368 -12.05 -6.37 21.67
C ASP A 368 -10.53 -6.17 21.62
N GLU A 369 -9.77 -7.15 22.13
CA GLU A 369 -8.29 -7.14 22.07
C GLU A 369 -7.77 -6.97 20.63
N TYR A 370 -8.54 -7.44 19.64
CA TYR A 370 -8.32 -7.18 18.22
C TYR A 370 -8.10 -5.69 17.91
N GLN A 371 -8.95 -4.79 18.42
CA GLN A 371 -8.86 -3.35 18.15
C GLN A 371 -7.60 -2.75 18.78
N ILE A 372 -7.18 -3.24 19.94
CA ILE A 372 -5.97 -2.78 20.65
C ILE A 372 -4.71 -3.23 19.91
N LEU A 373 -4.67 -4.50 19.48
CA LEU A 373 -3.56 -5.04 18.69
C LEU A 373 -3.44 -4.35 17.31
N GLU A 374 -4.58 -4.11 16.66
CA GLU A 374 -4.66 -3.33 15.42
C GLU A 374 -4.19 -1.88 15.61
N ALA A 375 -4.53 -1.24 16.75
CA ALA A 375 -4.06 0.10 17.09
C ALA A 375 -2.54 0.15 17.23
N ARG A 376 -1.96 -0.80 17.99
CA ARG A 376 -0.53 -0.90 18.20
C ARG A 376 0.24 -1.12 16.89
N LEU A 377 -0.28 -1.98 16.01
CA LEU A 377 0.27 -2.23 14.67
C LEU A 377 0.12 -1.03 13.72
N ALA A 378 -0.95 -0.25 13.86
CA ALA A 378 -1.13 1.00 13.14
C ALA A 378 -0.25 2.15 13.68
N GLY A 379 0.41 1.95 14.82
CA GLY A 379 1.35 2.91 15.40
C GLY A 379 0.77 3.83 16.48
N ALA A 380 -0.34 3.43 17.11
CA ALA A 380 -0.79 4.05 18.36
C ALA A 380 0.24 3.88 19.48
N ASP A 381 0.26 4.86 20.37
CA ASP A 381 0.97 4.86 21.65
C ASP A 381 0.01 4.60 22.83
N THR A 382 -1.29 4.87 22.65
CA THR A 382 -2.37 4.65 23.62
C THR A 382 -3.72 4.45 22.91
N VAL A 383 -4.70 3.89 23.62
CA VAL A 383 -6.08 3.61 23.16
C VAL A 383 -7.10 4.13 24.18
N LEU A 384 -8.29 4.47 23.73
CA LEU A 384 -9.43 4.80 24.60
C LEU A 384 -10.11 3.52 25.14
N LEU A 385 -10.45 3.49 26.43
CA LEU A 385 -11.35 2.48 27.03
C LEU A 385 -12.45 3.23 27.80
N ILE A 386 -13.73 2.94 27.52
CA ILE A 386 -14.85 3.72 28.09
C ILE A 386 -15.57 2.88 29.15
N VAL A 387 -15.54 3.31 30.43
CA VAL A 387 -16.15 2.55 31.54
C VAL A 387 -17.66 2.39 31.37
N LYS A 388 -18.35 3.41 30.84
CA LYS A 388 -19.80 3.37 30.53
C LYS A 388 -20.22 2.23 29.59
N MET A 389 -19.30 1.73 28.76
CA MET A 389 -19.56 0.80 27.66
C MET A 389 -19.11 -0.64 27.97
N LEU A 390 -18.27 -0.83 28.98
CA LEU A 390 -17.56 -2.07 29.26
C LEU A 390 -17.93 -2.57 30.65
N ASP A 391 -18.29 -3.86 30.76
CA ASP A 391 -18.33 -4.51 32.07
C ASP A 391 -16.93 -4.59 32.70
N ILE A 392 -16.87 -4.73 34.02
CA ILE A 392 -15.61 -4.61 34.78
C ILE A 392 -14.61 -5.73 34.40
N GLU A 393 -15.08 -6.94 34.07
CA GLU A 393 -14.23 -8.04 33.63
C GLU A 393 -13.59 -7.74 32.27
N LEU A 394 -14.41 -7.28 31.32
CA LEU A 394 -13.98 -6.89 29.98
C LEU A 394 -13.03 -5.68 30.02
N LEU A 395 -13.36 -4.64 30.79
CA LEU A 395 -12.52 -3.46 31.00
C LEU A 395 -11.14 -3.86 31.57
N THR A 396 -11.12 -4.67 32.64
CA THR A 396 -9.89 -5.13 33.28
C THR A 396 -9.02 -5.93 32.30
N ARG A 397 -9.63 -6.84 31.53
CA ARG A 397 -8.94 -7.62 30.50
C ARG A 397 -8.32 -6.74 29.41
N LEU A 398 -9.09 -5.78 28.88
CA LEU A 398 -8.64 -4.86 27.83
C LEU A 398 -7.54 -3.92 28.32
N TYR A 399 -7.64 -3.41 29.55
CA TYR A 399 -6.62 -2.59 30.20
C TYR A 399 -5.30 -3.36 30.33
N HIS A 400 -5.31 -4.55 30.94
CA HIS A 400 -4.10 -5.38 31.08
C HIS A 400 -3.54 -5.85 29.73
N TYR A 401 -4.39 -6.13 28.73
CA TYR A 401 -3.92 -6.45 27.37
C TYR A 401 -3.19 -5.26 26.73
N SER A 402 -3.74 -4.05 26.85
CA SER A 402 -3.08 -2.82 26.39
C SER A 402 -1.72 -2.60 27.07
N ARG A 403 -1.65 -2.71 28.41
CA ARG A 403 -0.39 -2.65 29.18
C ARG A 403 0.63 -3.69 28.69
N SER A 404 0.18 -4.90 28.33
CA SER A 404 1.05 -5.97 27.81
C SER A 404 1.69 -5.66 26.44
N LEU A 405 1.07 -4.76 25.66
CA LEU A 405 1.60 -4.22 24.41
C LEU A 405 2.41 -2.92 24.60
N GLY A 406 2.61 -2.51 25.87
CA GLY A 406 3.29 -1.28 26.29
C GLY A 406 2.40 -0.05 26.40
N MET A 407 1.14 -0.12 26.00
CA MET A 407 0.24 1.04 25.89
C MET A 407 -0.59 1.24 27.15
N GLU A 408 -0.35 2.33 27.88
CA GLU A 408 -1.28 2.81 28.89
C GLU A 408 -2.55 3.35 28.23
N PRO A 409 -3.75 2.84 28.54
CA PRO A 409 -5.00 3.39 28.02
C PRO A 409 -5.33 4.77 28.59
N LEU A 410 -6.13 5.54 27.85
CA LEU A 410 -6.97 6.58 28.43
C LEU A 410 -8.28 5.94 28.88
N VAL A 411 -8.47 5.74 30.18
CA VAL A 411 -9.73 5.22 30.73
C VAL A 411 -10.73 6.37 30.91
N GLU A 412 -11.81 6.36 30.13
CA GLU A 412 -12.83 7.41 30.06
C GLU A 412 -13.99 7.14 31.03
N VAL A 413 -14.28 8.14 31.87
CA VAL A 413 -15.30 8.13 32.94
C VAL A 413 -16.17 9.40 32.89
N ASN A 414 -17.38 9.34 33.42
CA ASN A 414 -18.28 10.49 33.55
C ASN A 414 -18.89 10.64 34.95
N THR A 415 -19.02 9.56 35.74
CA THR A 415 -19.63 9.61 37.10
C THR A 415 -18.66 9.20 38.22
N PRO A 416 -18.98 9.48 39.51
CA PRO A 416 -18.18 9.03 40.66
C PRO A 416 -17.96 7.50 40.70
N GLU A 417 -18.97 6.72 40.33
CA GLU A 417 -18.90 5.26 40.32
C GLU A 417 -17.92 4.75 39.25
N GLU A 418 -17.94 5.39 38.07
CA GLU A 418 -17.01 5.10 36.98
C GLU A 418 -15.58 5.54 37.32
N MET A 419 -15.43 6.70 37.97
CA MET A 419 -14.15 7.17 38.49
C MET A 419 -13.57 6.17 39.49
N LYS A 420 -14.38 5.68 40.44
CA LYS A 420 -13.95 4.66 41.41
C LYS A 420 -13.49 3.37 40.71
N ILE A 421 -14.21 2.92 39.67
CA ILE A 421 -13.81 1.73 38.88
C ILE A 421 -12.44 1.96 38.21
N ALA A 422 -12.19 3.15 37.64
CA ALA A 422 -10.92 3.47 36.99
C ALA A 422 -9.75 3.60 37.99
N VAL A 423 -10.01 4.08 39.21
CA VAL A 423 -9.03 4.13 40.31
C VAL A 423 -8.76 2.73 40.89
N ASP A 424 -9.80 1.92 41.13
CA ASP A 424 -9.68 0.52 41.60
C ASP A 424 -8.90 -0.37 40.60
N LEU A 425 -9.05 -0.09 39.30
CA LEU A 425 -8.31 -0.74 38.20
C LEU A 425 -6.81 -0.36 38.19
N GLY A 426 -6.42 0.73 38.87
CA GLY A 426 -5.05 1.23 38.89
C GLY A 426 -4.63 1.90 37.58
N SER A 427 -5.51 2.71 36.97
CA SER A 427 -5.19 3.50 35.77
C SER A 427 -4.19 4.62 36.08
N GLU A 428 -3.11 4.73 35.31
CA GLU A 428 -2.16 5.86 35.42
C GLU A 428 -2.73 7.12 34.76
N VAL A 429 -3.62 6.97 33.76
CA VAL A 429 -4.30 8.10 33.10
C VAL A 429 -5.81 7.88 33.08
N ILE A 430 -6.57 8.88 33.53
CA ILE A 430 -8.05 8.87 33.54
C ILE A 430 -8.55 10.11 32.79
N GLY A 431 -9.52 9.90 31.89
CA GLY A 431 -10.17 10.97 31.15
C GLY A 431 -11.58 11.22 31.67
N VAL A 432 -11.85 12.39 32.23
CA VAL A 432 -13.23 12.78 32.59
C VAL A 432 -13.90 13.37 31.35
N ASN A 433 -14.92 12.69 30.84
CA ASN A 433 -15.72 13.22 29.75
C ASN A 433 -16.82 14.14 30.30
N ASN A 434 -16.61 15.45 30.14
CA ASN A 434 -17.58 16.49 30.52
C ASN A 434 -18.86 16.45 29.68
N ARG A 435 -18.93 15.61 28.63
CA ARG A 435 -20.16 15.34 27.88
C ARG A 435 -20.75 13.99 28.30
N ASP A 436 -22.00 14.00 28.74
CA ASP A 436 -22.75 12.76 28.99
C ASP A 436 -22.97 12.01 27.65
N LEU A 437 -22.57 10.73 27.59
CA LEU A 437 -22.65 9.90 26.38
C LEU A 437 -24.06 9.38 26.05
N THR A 438 -25.05 9.73 26.85
CA THR A 438 -26.47 9.36 26.69
C THR A 438 -27.36 10.56 26.37
N SER A 439 -27.17 11.73 27.03
CA SER A 439 -27.92 12.98 26.78
C SER A 439 -27.24 13.95 25.82
N PHE A 440 -25.90 13.86 25.68
CA PHE A 440 -25.04 14.76 24.90
C PHE A 440 -24.93 16.19 25.45
N GLU A 441 -25.50 16.47 26.61
CA GLU A 441 -25.28 17.70 27.37
C GLU A 441 -23.83 17.78 27.87
N VAL A 442 -23.38 19.01 28.15
CA VAL A 442 -22.00 19.30 28.54
C VAL A 442 -22.00 20.07 29.85
N ASP A 443 -21.29 19.54 30.86
CA ASP A 443 -21.00 20.22 32.11
C ASP A 443 -19.52 20.12 32.42
N LEU A 444 -18.81 21.25 32.24
CA LEU A 444 -17.37 21.38 32.52
C LEU A 444 -17.02 21.21 34.00
N GLY A 445 -17.98 21.43 34.91
CA GLY A 445 -17.81 21.16 36.34
C GLY A 445 -17.73 19.67 36.69
N THR A 446 -18.02 18.77 35.74
CA THR A 446 -17.89 17.32 35.94
C THR A 446 -16.47 16.91 36.27
N THR A 447 -15.46 17.45 35.56
CA THR A 447 -14.04 17.23 35.90
C THR A 447 -13.73 17.66 37.34
N SER A 448 -14.05 18.91 37.69
CA SER A 448 -13.74 19.50 38.99
C SER A 448 -14.35 18.69 40.16
N ARG A 449 -15.61 18.24 40.03
CA ARG A 449 -16.29 17.41 41.05
C ARG A 449 -15.75 15.99 41.21
N LEU A 450 -14.93 15.50 40.27
CA LEU A 450 -14.32 14.17 40.34
C LEU A 450 -12.86 14.19 40.78
N MET A 451 -12.20 15.36 40.84
CA MET A 451 -10.79 15.47 41.24
C MET A 451 -10.52 14.92 42.66
N ASP A 452 -11.42 15.20 43.62
CA ASP A 452 -11.29 14.79 45.03
C ASP A 452 -11.24 13.25 45.24
N GLN A 453 -11.57 12.47 44.21
CA GLN A 453 -11.63 11.00 44.24
C GLN A 453 -10.37 10.34 43.65
N VAL A 454 -9.41 11.12 43.12
CA VAL A 454 -8.27 10.60 42.36
C VAL A 454 -6.95 10.71 43.15
N PRO A 455 -6.12 9.65 43.19
CA PRO A 455 -4.78 9.74 43.77
C PRO A 455 -3.87 10.72 43.00
N GLU A 456 -3.05 11.51 43.71
CA GLU A 456 -2.14 12.51 43.11
C GLU A 456 -1.18 11.95 42.04
N SER A 457 -0.91 10.65 42.06
CA SER A 457 -0.08 9.94 41.08
C SER A 457 -0.73 9.77 39.70
N THR A 458 -2.06 9.84 39.62
CA THR A 458 -2.85 9.57 38.42
C THR A 458 -3.10 10.85 37.62
N ILE A 459 -2.90 10.75 36.31
CA ILE A 459 -2.99 11.87 35.38
C ILE A 459 -4.44 12.06 34.96
N VAL A 460 -5.14 13.03 35.55
CA VAL A 460 -6.50 13.40 35.12
C VAL A 460 -6.45 14.29 33.87
N CYS A 461 -7.27 13.93 32.89
CA CYS A 461 -7.44 14.62 31.62
C CYS A 461 -8.90 15.08 31.48
N ALA A 462 -9.16 16.38 31.29
CA ALA A 462 -10.51 16.89 31.02
C ALA A 462 -10.85 16.74 29.53
N LEU A 463 -11.95 16.05 29.20
CA LEU A 463 -12.35 15.76 27.82
C LEU A 463 -13.71 16.40 27.49
N SER A 464 -13.87 16.82 26.23
CA SER A 464 -15.09 17.47 25.70
C SER A 464 -15.40 18.84 26.30
N GLY A 465 -16.21 19.61 25.56
CA GLY A 465 -16.82 20.87 26.03
C GLY A 465 -15.94 22.12 25.94
N ILE A 466 -14.61 21.96 26.00
CA ILE A 466 -13.65 23.08 25.97
C ILE A 466 -13.71 23.80 24.62
N LEU A 467 -13.97 25.12 24.66
CA LEU A 467 -14.05 26.04 23.53
C LEU A 467 -12.92 27.07 23.51
N GLY A 468 -12.32 27.42 24.65
CA GLY A 468 -11.24 28.40 24.72
C GLY A 468 -10.51 28.50 26.07
N PRO A 469 -9.64 29.52 26.24
CA PRO A 469 -8.75 29.65 27.40
C PRO A 469 -9.46 29.80 28.76
N GLN A 470 -10.70 30.30 28.77
CA GLN A 470 -11.46 30.53 30.00
C GLN A 470 -11.94 29.22 30.63
N ASP A 471 -12.30 28.23 29.80
CA ASP A 471 -12.83 26.92 30.23
C ASP A 471 -11.80 26.10 31.01
N VAL A 472 -10.51 26.36 30.80
CA VAL A 472 -9.39 25.58 31.36
C VAL A 472 -8.72 26.27 32.55
N GLU A 473 -9.19 27.46 32.93
CA GLU A 473 -8.60 28.28 34.00
C GLU A 473 -8.93 27.78 35.41
N ALA A 474 -10.00 26.97 35.55
CA ALA A 474 -10.28 26.17 36.74
C ALA A 474 -9.35 24.94 36.80
N TYR A 475 -9.29 24.18 35.71
CA TYR A 475 -8.48 22.95 35.57
C TYR A 475 -6.99 23.16 35.89
N LYS A 476 -6.41 24.32 35.48
CA LYS A 476 -5.03 24.72 35.82
C LYS A 476 -4.79 24.85 37.34
N LYS A 477 -5.80 25.22 38.12
CA LYS A 477 -5.73 25.41 39.59
C LYS A 477 -6.07 24.13 40.35
N GLU A 478 -7.02 23.36 39.81
CA GLU A 478 -7.47 22.06 40.34
C GLU A 478 -6.44 20.94 40.10
N GLY A 479 -5.36 21.21 39.36
CA GLY A 479 -4.26 20.28 39.16
C GLY A 479 -4.46 19.25 38.06
N VAL A 480 -5.52 19.38 37.24
CA VAL A 480 -5.73 18.62 36.01
C VAL A 480 -4.48 18.72 35.12
N LYS A 481 -4.06 17.60 34.52
CA LYS A 481 -2.77 17.50 33.83
C LYS A 481 -2.87 17.58 32.30
N ALA A 482 -4.05 17.29 31.73
CA ALA A 482 -4.27 17.42 30.29
C ALA A 482 -5.69 17.86 29.94
N ILE A 483 -5.85 18.36 28.72
CA ILE A 483 -7.13 18.69 28.10
C ILE A 483 -7.25 18.04 26.71
N LEU A 484 -8.42 17.50 26.39
CA LEU A 484 -8.73 17.02 25.05
C LEU A 484 -9.67 18.00 24.35
N VAL A 485 -9.14 18.69 23.34
CA VAL A 485 -9.83 19.68 22.51
C VAL A 485 -9.87 19.19 21.06
N GLY A 486 -11.02 19.30 20.42
CA GLY A 486 -11.22 18.88 19.02
C GLY A 486 -11.87 19.96 18.19
N GLU A 487 -13.18 20.15 18.33
CA GLU A 487 -13.95 21.05 17.46
C GLU A 487 -13.44 22.50 17.48
N ALA A 488 -13.05 23.05 18.64
CA ALA A 488 -12.54 24.41 18.71
C ALA A 488 -11.21 24.58 17.95
N LEU A 489 -10.31 23.59 18.02
CA LEU A 489 -9.08 23.55 17.22
C LEU A 489 -9.37 23.34 15.73
N MET A 490 -10.37 22.50 15.40
CA MET A 490 -10.78 22.24 14.01
C MET A 490 -11.53 23.41 13.36
N ARG A 491 -11.86 24.46 14.12
CA ARG A 491 -12.48 25.72 13.64
C ARG A 491 -11.56 26.94 13.83
N ALA A 492 -10.37 26.79 14.39
CA ALA A 492 -9.48 27.91 14.65
C ALA A 492 -8.89 28.45 13.33
N PRO A 493 -8.94 29.76 13.06
CA PRO A 493 -8.30 30.35 11.86
C PRO A 493 -6.78 30.42 11.99
N ASP A 494 -6.26 30.44 13.23
CA ASP A 494 -4.85 30.22 13.56
C ASP A 494 -4.78 29.24 14.74
N THR A 495 -4.46 28.00 14.44
CA THR A 495 -4.27 26.93 15.41
C THR A 495 -3.16 27.24 16.42
N SER A 496 -2.06 27.86 15.98
CA SER A 496 -0.88 28.09 16.82
C SER A 496 -1.16 29.18 17.85
N ALA A 497 -1.79 30.29 17.43
CA ALA A 497 -2.26 31.33 18.33
C ALA A 497 -3.33 30.81 19.31
N PHE A 498 -4.27 29.98 18.84
CA PHE A 498 -5.29 29.38 19.71
C PHE A 498 -4.68 28.47 20.78
N VAL A 499 -3.73 27.59 20.43
CA VAL A 499 -3.07 26.71 21.41
C VAL A 499 -2.23 27.52 22.41
N ALA A 500 -1.48 28.53 21.95
CA ALA A 500 -0.70 29.39 22.85
C ALA A 500 -1.60 30.06 23.92
N GLN A 501 -2.73 30.64 23.50
CA GLN A 501 -3.70 31.26 24.40
C GLN A 501 -4.33 30.25 25.36
N LEU A 502 -4.75 29.09 24.85
CA LEU A 502 -5.38 28.02 25.63
C LEU A 502 -4.47 27.53 26.76
N LEU A 503 -3.20 27.25 26.44
CA LEU A 503 -2.21 26.73 27.39
C LEU A 503 -1.60 27.82 28.29
N GLY A 504 -1.89 29.09 28.05
CA GLY A 504 -1.37 30.22 28.84
C GLY A 504 0.09 30.58 28.52
N GLY A 505 0.57 30.22 27.33
CA GLY A 505 1.81 30.76 26.80
C GLY A 505 1.64 32.24 26.44
N SER A 506 2.72 33.02 26.53
CA SER A 506 2.78 34.29 25.82
C SER A 506 2.65 34.04 24.31
N ASN A 507 2.11 35.01 23.55
CA ASN A 507 1.96 34.92 22.09
C ASN A 507 3.34 34.91 21.40
N GLY A 508 3.99 33.75 21.42
CA GLY A 508 5.27 33.48 20.80
C GLY A 508 5.14 33.37 19.28
N ASN A 509 4.90 34.50 18.61
CA ASN A 509 5.05 34.64 17.16
C ASN A 509 6.55 34.54 16.80
N SER A 510 7.10 33.33 16.96
CA SER A 510 8.42 32.90 16.50
C SER A 510 8.40 32.47 15.02
N THR A 511 7.40 32.95 14.27
CA THR A 511 7.44 33.07 12.79
C THR A 511 8.60 33.95 12.31
N GLY A 512 9.22 34.71 13.21
CA GLY A 512 10.56 35.26 13.03
C GLY A 512 11.61 34.16 12.90
N THR A 513 11.75 33.60 11.69
CA THR A 513 12.90 32.77 11.29
C THR A 513 14.18 33.52 11.61
N SER A 514 14.92 33.10 12.65
CA SER A 514 16.18 33.74 13.01
C SER A 514 17.13 33.63 11.83
N SER A 515 17.47 34.75 11.20
CA SER A 515 18.19 34.82 9.92
C SER A 515 19.70 34.54 10.08
N SER A 516 19.99 33.37 10.65
CA SER A 516 21.33 32.79 10.70
C SER A 516 21.94 32.75 9.31
N SER A 517 23.25 33.02 9.23
CA SER A 517 23.96 32.90 7.95
C SER A 517 23.85 31.47 7.42
N PRO A 518 23.69 31.30 6.09
CA PRO A 518 23.63 29.97 5.50
C PRO A 518 24.93 29.22 5.80
N LEU A 519 24.81 27.91 6.00
CA LEU A 519 25.95 27.01 6.06
C LEU A 519 26.73 27.10 4.74
N VAL A 520 28.04 27.24 4.80
CA VAL A 520 28.90 27.24 3.61
C VAL A 520 29.69 25.94 3.56
N LYS A 521 29.54 25.22 2.44
CA LYS A 521 30.27 24.00 2.12
C LYS A 521 31.23 24.22 0.96
N ILE A 522 32.49 23.83 1.16
CA ILE A 522 33.53 23.82 0.12
C ILE A 522 33.77 22.35 -0.27
N CYS A 523 33.57 21.99 -1.53
CA CYS A 523 33.48 20.61 -2.00
C CYS A 523 34.54 20.25 -3.05
N GLY A 524 35.12 19.06 -2.94
CA GLY A 524 36.27 18.66 -3.74
C GLY A 524 37.57 19.24 -3.20
N THR A 525 37.68 19.42 -1.88
CA THR A 525 38.92 19.86 -1.23
C THR A 525 39.98 18.78 -1.34
N ARG A 526 41.18 19.15 -1.85
CA ARG A 526 42.27 18.22 -2.20
C ARG A 526 43.56 18.41 -1.38
N THR A 527 43.69 19.47 -0.56
CA THR A 527 44.92 19.73 0.22
C THR A 527 44.62 20.21 1.65
N GLU A 528 45.61 20.11 2.54
CA GLU A 528 45.50 20.59 3.94
C GLU A 528 45.34 22.12 3.99
N GLU A 529 46.00 22.86 3.10
CA GLU A 529 45.94 24.33 2.98
C GLU A 529 44.58 24.82 2.46
N GLY A 530 44.01 24.10 1.49
CA GLY A 530 42.67 24.40 0.97
C GLY A 530 41.57 24.17 2.01
N ALA A 531 41.75 23.17 2.89
CA ALA A 531 40.88 22.97 4.04
C ALA A 531 41.04 24.09 5.09
N LEU A 532 42.29 24.45 5.42
CA LEU A 532 42.60 25.52 6.37
C LEU A 532 42.01 26.87 5.93
N ALA A 533 42.30 27.31 4.70
CA ALA A 533 41.83 28.59 4.17
C ALA A 533 40.29 28.70 4.11
N ALA A 534 39.60 27.57 3.89
CA ALA A 534 38.14 27.51 3.94
C ALA A 534 37.60 27.68 5.38
N ILE A 535 38.21 27.03 6.37
CA ILE A 535 37.80 27.13 7.79
C ILE A 535 38.11 28.54 8.34
N GLU A 536 39.26 29.12 8.00
CA GLU A 536 39.65 30.49 8.34
C GLU A 536 38.71 31.53 7.73
N ALA A 537 38.23 31.32 6.50
CA ALA A 537 37.19 32.14 5.89
C ALA A 537 35.81 31.97 6.56
N GLY A 538 35.65 30.93 7.41
CA GLY A 538 34.46 30.67 8.19
C GLY A 538 33.54 29.58 7.63
N ALA A 539 34.00 28.71 6.72
CA ALA A 539 33.20 27.61 6.19
C ALA A 539 32.77 26.63 7.30
N ASP A 540 31.61 26.00 7.12
CA ASP A 540 31.00 25.10 8.13
C ASP A 540 31.18 23.62 7.77
N LEU A 541 31.33 23.31 6.47
CA LEU A 541 31.40 21.96 5.93
C LEU A 541 32.56 21.85 4.92
N ILE A 542 33.45 20.87 5.08
CA ILE A 542 34.58 20.62 4.17
C ILE A 542 34.38 19.26 3.49
N GLY A 543 34.14 19.28 2.18
CA GLY A 543 33.80 18.11 1.37
C GLY A 543 34.99 17.52 0.62
N ILE A 544 35.36 16.28 0.93
CA ILE A 544 36.34 15.48 0.18
C ILE A 544 35.61 14.47 -0.72
N ILE A 545 36.10 14.29 -1.96
CA ILE A 545 35.47 13.41 -2.95
C ILE A 545 36.15 12.05 -2.93
N MET A 546 35.39 11.00 -2.58
CA MET A 546 35.85 9.61 -2.50
C MET A 546 35.50 8.79 -3.75
N VAL A 547 35.03 9.45 -4.80
CA VAL A 547 34.48 8.83 -6.02
C VAL A 547 35.61 8.39 -6.96
N GLN A 548 35.77 7.07 -7.08
CA GLN A 548 36.77 6.45 -7.96
C GLN A 548 36.56 6.86 -9.43
N GLY A 549 37.65 7.12 -10.15
CA GLY A 549 37.61 7.54 -11.55
C GLY A 549 37.18 9.00 -11.80
N ARG A 550 37.12 9.87 -10.78
CA ARG A 550 36.88 11.31 -10.93
C ARG A 550 38.15 12.12 -10.68
N SER A 551 38.33 13.22 -11.43
CA SER A 551 39.48 14.14 -11.32
C SER A 551 39.61 14.90 -10.00
N ARG A 552 38.57 14.84 -9.14
CA ARG A 552 38.59 15.40 -7.77
C ARG A 552 38.76 14.34 -6.67
N LEU A 553 39.05 13.09 -7.02
CA LEU A 553 39.29 12.01 -6.05
C LEU A 553 40.46 12.37 -5.11
N VAL A 554 40.25 12.22 -3.81
CA VAL A 554 41.27 12.42 -2.78
C VAL A 554 41.85 11.08 -2.33
N PRO A 555 43.18 10.86 -2.43
CA PRO A 555 43.85 9.71 -1.83
C PRO A 555 43.67 9.62 -0.31
N ASP A 556 43.70 8.41 0.26
CA ASP A 556 43.39 8.17 1.67
C ASP A 556 44.32 8.88 2.66
N ASP A 557 45.60 9.01 2.32
CA ASP A 557 46.63 9.71 3.09
C ASP A 557 46.39 11.23 3.10
N VAL A 558 46.08 11.80 1.94
CA VAL A 558 45.69 13.22 1.78
C VAL A 558 44.36 13.50 2.50
N ALA A 559 43.40 12.58 2.43
CA ALA A 559 42.13 12.66 3.14
C ALA A 559 42.30 12.58 4.67
N LEU A 560 43.26 11.77 5.16
CA LEU A 560 43.66 11.78 6.57
C LEU A 560 44.36 13.08 6.98
N GLY A 561 45.06 13.74 6.06
CA GLY A 561 45.56 15.10 6.24
C GLY A 561 44.46 16.12 6.45
N ILE A 562 43.55 16.24 5.49
CA ILE A 562 42.39 17.12 5.58
C ILE A 562 41.56 16.83 6.85
N SER A 563 41.40 15.56 7.21
CA SER A 563 40.68 15.15 8.42
C SER A 563 41.35 15.61 9.72
N ARG A 564 42.69 15.67 9.77
CA ARG A 564 43.42 16.27 10.90
C ARG A 564 43.10 17.76 11.00
N VAL A 565 43.31 18.52 9.91
CA VAL A 565 43.08 19.98 9.85
C VAL A 565 41.65 20.35 10.25
N VAL A 566 40.64 19.68 9.67
CA VAL A 566 39.21 19.97 9.95
C VAL A 566 38.83 19.74 11.42
N LYS A 567 39.56 18.89 12.15
CA LYS A 567 39.32 18.59 13.57
C LYS A 567 40.18 19.42 14.53
N SER A 568 41.37 19.85 14.13
CA SER A 568 42.26 20.68 14.94
C SER A 568 41.97 22.18 14.84
N THR A 569 41.53 22.65 13.66
CA THR A 569 41.39 24.09 13.40
C THR A 569 40.07 24.63 13.95
N PRO A 570 40.08 25.59 14.89
CA PRO A 570 38.88 26.25 15.34
C PRO A 570 38.35 27.18 14.24
N ARG A 571 37.03 27.21 14.07
CA ARG A 571 36.36 28.16 13.16
C ARG A 571 36.30 29.55 13.83
N PRO A 572 36.44 30.67 13.09
CA PRO A 572 36.21 32.01 13.63
C PRO A 572 34.88 32.12 14.40
N ALA A 573 34.90 32.90 15.49
CA ALA A 573 33.81 32.94 16.47
C ALA A 573 32.50 33.51 15.91
N GLY A 574 31.66 32.64 15.35
CA GLY A 574 30.24 32.91 15.14
C GLY A 574 29.51 32.92 16.49
N ALA A 575 28.48 33.76 16.62
CA ALA A 575 27.72 33.89 17.86
C ALA A 575 27.16 32.54 18.34
N LEU A 576 27.37 32.24 19.62
CA LEU A 576 26.79 31.08 20.29
C LEU A 576 25.27 31.26 20.38
N GLN A 577 24.52 30.66 19.45
CA GLN A 577 23.10 30.42 19.66
C GLN A 577 22.95 29.40 20.79
N GLN A 578 22.66 29.90 21.99
CA GLN A 578 22.08 29.07 23.05
C GLN A 578 20.79 28.46 22.49
N SER A 579 20.61 27.15 22.70
CA SER A 579 19.36 26.48 22.36
C SER A 579 18.25 27.04 23.24
N THR A 580 17.37 27.86 22.67
CA THR A 580 16.10 28.25 23.30
C THR A 580 15.29 27.01 23.64
N ASN A 581 14.54 27.05 24.75
CA ASN A 581 13.79 25.90 25.27
C ASN A 581 12.87 25.29 24.20
N ALA A 582 12.72 23.96 24.25
CA ALA A 582 12.55 23.13 23.06
C ALA A 582 11.10 23.01 22.57
N THR A 583 10.61 24.03 21.86
CA THR A 583 9.49 23.85 20.93
C THR A 583 9.83 22.78 19.87
N SER A 584 8.79 22.18 19.29
CA SER A 584 8.85 21.08 18.32
C SER A 584 9.37 21.54 16.94
N LEU A 585 10.69 21.74 16.83
CA LEU A 585 11.37 22.08 15.58
C LEU A 585 11.04 21.09 14.45
N GLU A 586 10.77 21.64 13.25
CA GLU A 586 10.60 20.84 12.03
C GLU A 586 11.85 20.00 11.74
N TRP A 587 11.65 18.82 11.12
CA TRP A 587 12.73 17.86 10.83
C TRP A 587 13.95 18.49 10.18
N PHE A 588 13.73 19.33 9.15
CA PHE A 588 14.81 19.94 8.38
C PHE A 588 15.47 21.13 9.10
N ASP A 589 14.76 21.82 10.00
CA ASP A 589 15.35 22.87 10.84
C ASP A 589 16.22 22.26 11.95
N HIS A 590 15.72 21.21 12.63
CA HIS A 590 16.55 20.42 13.55
C HIS A 590 17.77 19.82 12.83
N SER A 591 17.58 19.24 11.64
CA SER A 591 18.65 18.66 10.82
C SER A 591 19.67 19.69 10.32
N THR A 592 19.25 20.94 10.10
CA THR A 592 20.17 22.06 9.82
C THR A 592 21.08 22.33 11.02
N ASN A 593 20.54 22.24 12.23
CA ASN A 593 21.31 22.40 13.47
C ASN A 593 22.24 21.21 13.77
N ILE A 594 21.88 19.97 13.37
CA ILE A 594 22.81 18.82 13.39
C ILE A 594 24.07 19.09 12.55
N LEU A 595 23.94 19.86 11.46
CA LEU A 595 25.05 20.24 10.58
C LEU A 595 25.77 21.54 11.03
N ARG A 596 25.46 22.07 12.23
CA ARG A 596 26.17 23.19 12.88
C ARG A 596 27.00 22.68 14.07
N HIS A 597 28.32 22.60 13.91
CA HIS A 597 29.23 22.35 15.04
C HIS A 597 29.64 23.68 15.70
N PRO A 598 29.67 23.80 17.05
CA PRO A 598 29.91 25.09 17.71
C PRO A 598 31.30 25.68 17.40
N SER A 599 32.36 24.87 17.44
CA SER A 599 33.76 25.35 17.45
C SER A 599 34.62 25.10 16.20
N ARG A 600 34.16 24.31 15.21
CA ARG A 600 34.96 23.90 14.03
C ARG A 600 34.05 23.62 12.83
N ALA A 601 34.63 23.29 11.68
CA ALA A 601 33.90 22.74 10.54
C ALA A 601 33.67 21.22 10.68
N LEU A 602 32.72 20.69 9.91
CA LEU A 602 32.42 19.26 9.78
C LEU A 602 33.03 18.67 8.49
N LEU A 603 33.61 17.48 8.58
CA LEU A 603 34.19 16.75 7.45
C LEU A 603 33.12 15.91 6.73
N VAL A 604 32.89 16.21 5.45
CA VAL A 604 31.93 15.53 4.58
C VAL A 604 32.66 14.62 3.58
N GLY A 605 32.36 13.33 3.55
CA GLY A 605 32.82 12.44 2.47
C GLY A 605 31.77 12.30 1.38
N VAL A 606 32.12 12.59 0.13
CA VAL A 606 31.21 12.50 -1.03
C VAL A 606 31.39 11.17 -1.75
N PHE A 607 30.28 10.43 -1.90
CA PHE A 607 30.20 9.13 -2.55
C PHE A 607 29.17 9.18 -3.69
N MET A 608 29.34 8.30 -4.68
CA MET A 608 28.52 8.17 -5.88
C MET A 608 28.57 6.70 -6.35
N ASN A 609 27.60 5.90 -5.91
CA ASN A 609 27.38 4.48 -6.24
C ASN A 609 28.41 3.46 -5.72
N GLN A 610 29.34 3.80 -4.81
CA GLN A 610 30.16 2.78 -4.13
C GLN A 610 29.30 1.89 -3.20
N PRO A 611 29.70 0.64 -2.91
CA PRO A 611 28.99 -0.21 -1.96
C PRO A 611 28.94 0.39 -0.55
N LEU A 612 27.79 0.28 0.14
CA LEU A 612 27.60 0.76 1.51
C LEU A 612 28.71 0.32 2.49
N SER A 613 29.27 -0.89 2.32
CA SER A 613 30.39 -1.37 3.14
C SER A 613 31.68 -0.55 2.97
N TYR A 614 31.94 -0.01 1.76
CA TYR A 614 33.05 0.91 1.49
C TYR A 614 32.77 2.29 2.09
N ILE A 615 31.53 2.78 1.98
CA ILE A 615 31.11 4.05 2.56
C ILE A 615 31.33 4.02 4.08
N ILE A 616 30.88 2.96 4.76
CA ILE A 616 31.07 2.77 6.21
C ILE A 616 32.55 2.59 6.57
N SER A 617 33.35 1.83 5.81
CA SER A 617 34.78 1.69 6.10
C SER A 617 35.55 3.01 5.94
N GLN A 618 35.20 3.83 4.95
CA GLN A 618 35.80 5.16 4.76
C GLN A 618 35.32 6.16 5.82
N GLN A 619 34.05 6.11 6.23
CA GLN A 619 33.52 6.88 7.35
C GLN A 619 34.35 6.61 8.63
N GLN A 620 34.60 5.34 8.96
CA GLN A 620 35.39 4.96 10.13
C GLN A 620 36.89 5.30 9.97
N LYS A 621 37.49 5.00 8.80
CA LYS A 621 38.91 5.22 8.53
C LYS A 621 39.31 6.69 8.58
N LEU A 622 38.51 7.56 7.95
CA LEU A 622 38.77 9.00 7.86
C LEU A 622 38.12 9.76 9.03
N GLY A 623 37.23 9.11 9.79
CA GLY A 623 36.40 9.74 10.82
C GLY A 623 35.52 10.84 10.22
N LEU A 624 34.78 10.55 9.15
CA LEU A 624 33.88 11.53 8.53
C LEU A 624 32.77 11.90 9.51
N ASP A 625 32.48 13.19 9.66
CA ASP A 625 31.37 13.69 10.47
C ASP A 625 30.03 13.60 9.73
N VAL A 626 30.07 13.63 8.39
CA VAL A 626 28.90 13.62 7.51
C VAL A 626 29.22 12.79 6.25
N VAL A 627 28.22 12.09 5.70
CA VAL A 627 28.32 11.41 4.40
C VAL A 627 27.40 12.10 3.38
N GLN A 628 27.88 12.30 2.16
CA GLN A 628 27.07 12.81 1.05
C GLN A 628 26.88 11.72 -0.01
N LEU A 629 25.63 11.28 -0.21
CA LEU A 629 25.23 10.31 -1.23
C LEU A 629 24.79 11.06 -2.50
N HIS A 630 25.62 11.01 -3.53
CA HIS A 630 25.58 11.90 -4.70
C HIS A 630 25.31 11.15 -6.02
N GLY A 631 25.04 9.84 -5.98
CA GLY A 631 24.67 9.02 -7.12
C GLY A 631 23.22 8.55 -7.07
N SER A 632 23.01 7.26 -7.40
CA SER A 632 21.72 6.56 -7.40
C SER A 632 21.52 5.66 -6.16
N GLU A 633 22.17 6.00 -5.04
CA GLU A 633 22.06 5.22 -3.81
C GLU A 633 20.61 5.16 -3.29
N PRO A 634 20.16 4.01 -2.75
CA PRO A 634 18.86 3.90 -2.09
C PRO A 634 18.78 4.82 -0.86
N LEU A 635 17.66 5.51 -0.67
CA LEU A 635 17.44 6.41 0.48
C LEU A 635 17.52 5.66 1.81
N GLU A 636 17.16 4.37 1.80
CA GLU A 636 17.23 3.45 2.94
C GLU A 636 18.64 3.22 3.46
N TRP A 637 19.70 3.62 2.74
CA TRP A 637 21.08 3.51 3.22
C TRP A 637 21.42 4.55 4.30
N SER A 638 20.71 5.70 4.34
CA SER A 638 21.04 6.77 5.29
C SER A 638 20.87 6.34 6.75
N SER A 639 19.86 5.52 7.06
CA SER A 639 19.64 4.97 8.40
C SER A 639 20.61 3.83 8.79
N LEU A 640 21.46 3.40 7.85
CA LEU A 640 22.51 2.40 8.06
C LEU A 640 23.91 3.04 8.14
N ILE A 641 24.02 4.35 7.89
CA ILE A 641 25.25 5.13 8.00
C ILE A 641 25.29 5.75 9.41
N PRO A 642 26.36 5.60 10.19
CA PRO A 642 26.39 5.96 11.62
C PRO A 642 26.58 7.48 11.88
N VAL A 643 26.34 8.33 10.88
CA VAL A 643 26.55 9.78 10.89
C VAL A 643 25.51 10.47 9.99
N PRO A 644 25.24 11.77 10.17
CA PRO A 644 24.35 12.56 9.31
C PRO A 644 24.61 12.36 7.80
N VAL A 645 23.53 12.33 7.02
CA VAL A 645 23.59 12.05 5.57
C VAL A 645 22.95 13.18 4.76
N ILE A 646 23.74 13.75 3.86
CA ILE A 646 23.29 14.66 2.81
C ILE A 646 22.96 13.82 1.57
N ARG A 647 21.79 14.02 0.96
CA ARG A 647 21.39 13.30 -0.27
C ARG A 647 21.23 14.27 -1.44
N LYS A 648 21.90 13.98 -2.56
CA LYS A 648 21.72 14.74 -3.81
C LYS A 648 20.37 14.42 -4.46
N PHE A 649 19.71 15.47 -4.95
CA PHE A 649 18.53 15.44 -5.80
C PHE A 649 18.72 16.43 -6.97
N ALA A 650 18.15 16.14 -8.13
CA ALA A 650 17.83 17.13 -9.16
C ALA A 650 16.39 17.68 -8.92
N PRO A 651 16.03 18.85 -9.48
CA PRO A 651 14.65 19.30 -9.50
C PRO A 651 13.74 18.26 -10.15
N GLY A 652 12.65 17.89 -9.46
CA GLY A 652 11.73 16.84 -9.89
C GLY A 652 12.06 15.42 -9.41
N ASP A 653 13.21 15.16 -8.77
CA ASP A 653 13.49 13.85 -8.17
C ASP A 653 12.51 13.53 -7.04
N ILE A 654 11.94 12.32 -7.08
CA ILE A 654 10.95 11.88 -6.09
C ILE A 654 11.62 11.60 -4.74
N GLY A 655 11.10 12.23 -3.69
CA GLY A 655 11.46 11.92 -2.31
C GLY A 655 12.33 12.97 -1.61
N ILE A 656 12.61 14.11 -2.23
CA ILE A 656 13.41 15.20 -1.62
C ILE A 656 12.91 15.66 -0.24
N ALA A 657 11.58 15.71 -0.04
CA ALA A 657 10.94 16.08 1.22
C ALA A 657 10.72 14.90 2.20
N ARG A 658 11.26 13.70 1.92
CA ARG A 658 11.16 12.55 2.85
C ARG A 658 12.02 12.78 4.10
N ARG A 659 11.33 13.06 5.21
CA ARG A 659 11.90 13.12 6.56
C ARG A 659 12.41 11.74 6.99
N ALA A 660 13.30 11.69 7.98
CA ALA A 660 14.02 10.49 8.48
C ALA A 660 14.93 9.74 7.48
N TYR A 661 14.84 9.97 6.16
CA TYR A 661 15.67 9.33 5.14
C TYR A 661 16.94 10.10 4.75
N HIS A 662 17.07 11.36 5.15
CA HIS A 662 18.29 12.16 5.04
C HIS A 662 18.21 13.37 5.98
N THR A 663 19.38 13.89 6.37
CA THR A 663 19.53 15.08 7.21
C THR A 663 19.15 16.33 6.42
N LEU A 664 19.83 16.60 5.31
CA LEU A 664 19.41 17.63 4.34
C LEU A 664 19.46 17.09 2.91
N PRO A 665 18.48 17.45 2.06
CA PRO A 665 18.60 17.31 0.62
C PRO A 665 19.55 18.38 0.06
N LEU A 666 20.28 18.01 -0.98
CA LEU A 666 21.16 18.88 -1.75
C LEU A 666 20.67 18.92 -3.20
N LEU A 667 20.30 20.10 -3.68
CA LEU A 667 19.92 20.34 -5.08
C LEU A 667 21.18 20.62 -5.90
N ASP A 668 21.40 19.83 -6.95
CA ASP A 668 22.51 19.98 -7.91
C ASP A 668 22.04 19.60 -9.32
N SER A 669 22.54 20.30 -10.34
CA SER A 669 22.13 20.15 -11.75
C SER A 669 22.50 18.79 -12.37
N GLY A 670 23.51 18.08 -11.87
CA GLY A 670 24.04 16.90 -12.56
C GLY A 670 24.65 15.83 -11.67
N ALA A 671 25.75 15.23 -12.16
CA ALA A 671 26.56 14.21 -11.49
C ALA A 671 27.82 14.81 -10.83
N GLY A 672 27.72 16.09 -10.43
CA GLY A 672 28.79 16.92 -9.89
C GLY A 672 29.74 17.48 -10.95
N GLY A 673 29.88 18.81 -10.96
CA GLY A 673 31.03 19.49 -11.59
C GLY A 673 30.89 19.91 -13.07
N SER A 674 29.68 19.97 -13.64
CA SER A 674 29.47 20.57 -14.97
C SER A 674 29.66 22.09 -14.99
N GLY A 675 29.48 22.76 -13.83
CA GLY A 675 29.53 24.22 -13.73
C GLY A 675 28.21 24.91 -14.08
N GLU A 676 27.17 24.15 -14.41
CA GLU A 676 25.85 24.68 -14.77
C GLU A 676 25.05 25.05 -13.50
N LEU A 677 24.44 26.24 -13.52
CA LEU A 677 23.45 26.65 -12.52
C LEU A 677 22.17 25.82 -12.69
N LEU A 678 21.43 25.66 -11.59
CA LEU A 678 20.08 25.11 -11.62
C LEU A 678 19.07 26.11 -12.19
N GLU A 679 18.05 25.60 -12.88
CA GLU A 679 16.93 26.42 -13.35
C GLU A 679 16.11 26.96 -12.16
N GLU A 680 15.94 28.27 -12.10
CA GLU A 680 15.27 28.97 -11.01
C GLU A 680 13.82 28.52 -10.79
N SER A 681 13.08 28.25 -11.88
CA SER A 681 11.68 27.80 -11.84
C SER A 681 11.55 26.45 -11.13
N GLY A 682 12.45 25.50 -11.46
CA GLY A 682 12.49 24.17 -10.88
C GLY A 682 12.90 24.19 -9.40
N VAL A 683 13.82 25.08 -9.02
CA VAL A 683 14.21 25.26 -7.61
C VAL A 683 13.05 25.86 -6.80
N LYS A 684 12.39 26.92 -7.28
CA LYS A 684 11.19 27.49 -6.63
C LYS A 684 10.11 26.43 -6.44
N LYS A 685 9.70 25.76 -7.53
CA LYS A 685 8.68 24.70 -7.52
C LYS A 685 8.98 23.56 -6.54
N VAL A 686 10.25 23.20 -6.34
CA VAL A 686 10.66 22.24 -5.31
C VAL A 686 10.53 22.82 -3.91
N LEU A 687 11.06 24.02 -3.67
CA LEU A 687 11.02 24.68 -2.36
C LEU A 687 9.59 24.98 -1.88
N ASP A 688 8.67 25.22 -2.81
CA ASP A 688 7.29 25.57 -2.49
C ASP A 688 6.37 24.34 -2.36
N SER A 689 6.87 23.14 -2.64
CA SER A 689 6.13 21.87 -2.48
C SER A 689 6.00 21.37 -1.03
N ASP A 690 6.83 21.85 -0.09
CA ASP A 690 6.71 21.58 1.35
C ASP A 690 7.26 22.79 2.13
N GLU A 691 6.41 23.44 2.91
CA GLU A 691 6.73 24.63 3.71
C GLU A 691 7.86 24.37 4.74
N GLY A 692 7.96 23.14 5.25
CA GLY A 692 9.03 22.70 6.15
C GLY A 692 10.34 22.29 5.46
N LEU A 693 10.39 22.25 4.11
CA LEU A 693 11.60 21.86 3.39
C LEU A 693 12.74 22.87 3.61
N ARG A 694 13.94 22.37 3.84
CA ARG A 694 15.20 23.14 3.79
C ARG A 694 16.17 22.42 2.87
N VAL A 695 16.97 23.15 2.10
CA VAL A 695 17.91 22.57 1.12
C VAL A 695 19.33 23.12 1.26
N ILE A 696 20.28 22.31 0.83
CA ILE A 696 21.59 22.77 0.34
C ILE A 696 21.44 23.08 -1.15
N LEU A 697 21.84 24.28 -1.58
CA LEU A 697 21.88 24.65 -3.01
C LEU A 697 23.30 24.51 -3.56
N ALA A 698 23.43 23.82 -4.69
CA ALA A 698 24.68 23.54 -5.39
C ALA A 698 24.49 23.65 -6.92
N GLY A 699 25.56 23.40 -7.69
CA GLY A 699 25.59 23.57 -9.15
C GLY A 699 25.86 25.02 -9.56
N GLY A 700 26.89 25.25 -10.36
CA GLY A 700 27.25 26.55 -10.97
C GLY A 700 27.61 27.73 -10.03
N LEU A 701 27.47 27.58 -8.71
CA LEU A 701 27.76 28.65 -7.76
C LEU A 701 29.24 29.07 -7.77
N ASN A 702 29.50 30.37 -7.70
CA ASN A 702 30.83 31.00 -7.63
C ASN A 702 30.77 32.30 -6.79
N PRO A 703 31.90 32.99 -6.49
CA PRO A 703 31.91 34.18 -5.62
C PRO A 703 31.01 35.33 -6.07
N ASP A 704 30.77 35.44 -7.38
CA ASP A 704 30.09 36.55 -8.03
C ASP A 704 28.58 36.32 -8.16
N ASN A 705 28.16 35.09 -8.46
CA ASN A 705 26.76 34.75 -8.73
C ASN A 705 25.98 34.26 -7.49
N VAL A 706 26.65 33.88 -6.40
CA VAL A 706 26.00 33.19 -5.27
C VAL A 706 24.93 34.03 -4.57
N VAL A 707 25.19 35.33 -4.39
CA VAL A 707 24.25 36.24 -3.71
C VAL A 707 23.01 36.47 -4.57
N ASP A 708 23.21 36.67 -5.87
CA ASP A 708 22.15 36.97 -6.84
C ASP A 708 21.29 35.74 -7.13
N THR A 709 21.89 34.54 -7.20
CA THR A 709 21.18 33.27 -7.34
C THR A 709 20.21 33.04 -6.18
N VAL A 710 20.64 33.31 -4.94
CA VAL A 710 19.75 33.19 -3.76
C VAL A 710 18.72 34.34 -3.71
N ARG A 711 19.06 35.56 -4.16
CA ARG A 711 18.13 36.70 -4.20
C ARG A 711 16.95 36.44 -5.15
N LYS A 712 17.23 35.87 -6.33
CA LYS A 712 16.22 35.53 -7.35
C LYS A 712 15.15 34.55 -6.85
N LEU A 713 15.51 33.66 -5.91
CA LEU A 713 14.57 32.73 -5.27
C LEU A 713 13.52 33.41 -4.38
N GLY A 714 13.60 34.73 -4.12
CA GLY A 714 12.60 35.47 -3.37
C GLY A 714 12.43 34.95 -1.94
N GLU A 715 11.19 34.86 -1.48
CA GLU A 715 10.85 34.35 -0.15
C GLU A 715 11.22 32.87 0.01
N SER A 716 11.01 32.05 -1.03
CA SER A 716 11.46 30.65 -1.07
C SER A 716 12.98 30.52 -0.87
N GLY A 717 13.76 31.55 -1.21
CA GLY A 717 15.19 31.65 -0.93
C GLY A 717 15.55 31.58 0.57
N GLN A 718 14.61 31.81 1.50
CA GLN A 718 14.82 31.56 2.93
C GLN A 718 14.99 30.07 3.27
N LYS A 719 14.38 29.18 2.49
CA LYS A 719 14.48 27.71 2.63
C LYS A 719 15.85 27.16 2.18
N VAL A 720 16.68 27.98 1.53
CA VAL A 720 18.09 27.69 1.26
C VAL A 720 18.92 27.98 2.52
N VAL A 721 19.15 26.92 3.31
CA VAL A 721 19.89 26.97 4.57
C VAL A 721 21.39 26.75 4.41
N ALA A 722 21.81 26.22 3.26
CA ALA A 722 23.21 25.93 2.96
C ALA A 722 23.55 26.16 1.48
N LEU A 723 24.82 26.48 1.22
CA LEU A 723 25.38 26.76 -0.10
C LEU A 723 26.64 25.92 -0.31
N ASP A 724 26.71 25.18 -1.42
CA ASP A 724 27.80 24.26 -1.74
C ASP A 724 28.49 24.63 -3.05
N VAL A 725 29.83 24.75 -3.03
CA VAL A 725 30.63 25.09 -4.21
C VAL A 725 31.74 24.08 -4.45
N SER A 726 32.05 23.83 -5.73
CA SER A 726 33.23 23.05 -6.13
C SER A 726 34.01 23.74 -7.24
N SER A 727 33.58 23.65 -8.50
CA SER A 727 34.30 24.24 -9.64
C SER A 727 34.37 25.77 -9.64
N GLY A 728 33.38 26.46 -9.06
CA GLY A 728 33.35 27.93 -9.01
C GLY A 728 34.44 28.58 -8.14
N VAL A 729 35.19 27.79 -7.37
CA VAL A 729 36.38 28.23 -6.61
C VAL A 729 37.67 27.54 -7.08
N GLU A 730 37.70 27.12 -8.34
CA GLU A 730 38.89 26.61 -9.01
C GLU A 730 39.44 27.62 -10.04
N THR A 731 40.75 27.53 -10.27
CA THR A 731 41.49 28.21 -11.34
C THR A 731 42.36 27.17 -12.04
N ASN A 732 42.23 27.02 -13.35
CA ASN A 732 42.90 25.99 -14.15
C ASN A 732 42.72 24.54 -13.61
N GLY A 733 41.58 24.26 -12.96
CA GLY A 733 41.25 22.95 -12.36
C GLY A 733 41.87 22.66 -10.99
N ALA A 734 42.72 23.56 -10.47
CA ALA A 734 43.22 23.54 -9.10
C ALA A 734 42.36 24.45 -8.20
N GLN A 735 42.34 24.19 -6.88
CA GLN A 735 41.62 25.06 -5.93
C GLN A 735 42.32 26.42 -5.79
N ASP A 736 41.51 27.48 -5.78
CA ASP A 736 41.97 28.86 -5.67
C ASP A 736 41.61 29.41 -4.28
N LEU A 737 42.64 29.71 -3.48
CA LEU A 737 42.47 30.11 -2.08
C LEU A 737 41.82 31.50 -1.93
N GLU A 738 41.94 32.37 -2.93
CA GLU A 738 41.30 33.69 -2.91
C GLU A 738 39.82 33.56 -3.29
N LYS A 739 39.50 32.76 -4.32
CA LYS A 739 38.10 32.45 -4.66
C LYS A 739 37.38 31.71 -3.53
N ILE A 740 38.04 30.79 -2.82
CA ILE A 740 37.47 30.15 -1.61
C ILE A 740 37.10 31.22 -0.57
N ARG A 741 38.03 32.11 -0.22
CA ARG A 741 37.78 33.18 0.77
C ARG A 741 36.68 34.14 0.29
N ALA A 742 36.68 34.50 -0.99
CA ALA A 742 35.66 35.34 -1.60
C ALA A 742 34.28 34.69 -1.56
N PHE A 743 34.16 33.41 -1.92
CA PHE A 743 32.88 32.67 -1.88
C PHE A 743 32.28 32.63 -0.49
N VAL A 744 33.06 32.23 0.53
CA VAL A 744 32.55 32.14 1.91
C VAL A 744 32.13 33.52 2.42
N LYS A 745 32.89 34.57 2.09
CA LYS A 745 32.53 35.96 2.39
C LYS A 745 31.24 36.39 1.69
N SER A 746 31.08 36.17 0.38
CA SER A 746 29.86 36.51 -0.36
C SER A 746 28.64 35.78 0.24
N ALA A 747 28.74 34.46 0.44
CA ALA A 747 27.67 33.62 0.95
C ALA A 747 27.22 33.99 2.39
N LYS A 748 28.14 34.43 3.26
CA LYS A 748 27.83 34.80 4.65
C LYS A 748 27.44 36.26 4.87
N THR A 749 27.59 37.15 3.88
CA THR A 749 27.26 38.58 4.00
C THR A 749 25.75 38.87 3.90
N ARG A 750 24.90 37.92 4.32
CA ARG A 750 23.43 37.95 4.16
C ARG A 750 22.75 38.89 5.19
N LYS A 751 22.88 40.21 5.02
CA LYS A 751 21.97 41.16 5.71
C LYS A 751 20.53 40.91 5.23
N GLY A 752 19.57 41.02 6.15
CA GLY A 752 18.19 40.62 5.91
C GLY A 752 17.51 41.39 4.78
N ILE A 753 16.79 40.66 3.92
CA ILE A 753 15.89 41.24 2.92
C ILE A 753 14.53 41.42 3.61
N GLY A 754 14.12 42.69 3.79
CA GLY A 754 12.86 43.06 4.41
C GLY A 754 12.66 44.58 4.37
N THR A 755 11.42 45.02 4.20
CA THR A 755 10.99 46.42 4.04
C THR A 755 11.57 47.17 2.82
N SER A 756 10.86 47.11 1.71
CA SER A 756 10.91 48.14 0.66
C SER A 756 9.85 49.21 0.92
N GLY A 757 10.22 50.50 0.91
CA GLY A 757 9.25 51.59 0.71
C GLY A 757 8.95 52.52 1.88
N ARG A 758 9.89 53.42 2.21
CA ARG A 758 9.56 54.82 2.58
C ARG A 758 10.76 55.73 2.30
N LYS A 759 10.54 56.80 1.51
CA LYS A 759 11.52 57.88 1.31
C LYS A 759 11.38 58.90 2.45
N THR A 760 12.46 59.21 3.16
CA THR A 760 12.56 60.40 4.03
C THR A 760 13.96 61.01 3.95
N ASN A 761 14.06 62.31 4.25
CA ASN A 761 15.24 63.15 3.96
C ASN A 761 16.44 62.90 4.89
N PRO A 762 17.68 63.22 4.43
CA PRO A 762 18.87 63.21 5.28
C PRO A 762 18.91 64.45 6.18
N ARG A 763 19.04 64.27 7.50
CA ARG A 763 19.62 65.26 8.44
C ARG A 763 19.79 64.71 9.85
N SER A 764 21.04 64.55 10.28
CA SER A 764 21.62 65.10 11.53
C SER A 764 22.84 64.27 11.97
N ILE A 765 23.86 64.95 12.46
CA ILE A 765 25.06 64.36 13.06
C ILE A 765 24.99 64.67 14.56
N SER A 766 25.26 63.68 15.40
CA SER A 766 25.59 63.87 16.82
C SER A 766 26.75 62.96 17.21
N VAL A 767 27.49 63.36 18.24
CA VAL A 767 28.92 63.07 18.37
C VAL A 767 29.28 62.74 19.82
N PHE A 768 29.77 61.51 20.05
CA PHE A 768 30.60 61.11 21.20
C PHE A 768 29.92 61.19 22.60
N PRO A 769 30.55 60.76 23.71
CA PRO A 769 31.91 60.20 23.87
C PRO A 769 32.00 58.79 24.47
N SER A 770 33.24 58.26 24.44
CA SER A 770 33.67 57.02 25.10
C SER A 770 34.45 57.31 26.39
N SER A 771 34.13 56.58 27.46
CA SER A 771 34.97 56.35 28.65
C SER A 771 34.35 55.21 29.47
N SER A 772 35.03 54.50 30.37
CA SER A 772 36.46 54.14 30.53
C SER A 772 36.51 53.01 31.57
N ILE A 773 37.56 52.17 31.56
CA ILE A 773 38.33 51.71 32.75
C ILE A 773 39.29 50.58 32.33
N THR A 774 40.50 50.64 32.89
CA THR A 774 41.62 49.73 32.63
C THR A 774 42.09 49.15 33.96
N HIS A 775 42.49 47.86 34.03
CA HIS A 775 43.72 47.45 34.73
C HIS A 775 44.14 45.99 34.44
N PHE A 776 45.34 45.64 34.91
CA PHE A 776 46.12 44.47 34.49
C PHE A 776 46.30 43.41 35.60
N ILE A 777 46.70 42.22 35.13
CA ILE A 777 47.23 41.00 35.77
C ILE A 777 48.31 41.33 36.86
N THR A 778 48.57 40.55 37.94
CA THR A 778 49.49 39.36 38.00
C THR A 778 49.58 38.70 39.41
N GLN A 779 49.94 37.39 39.47
CA GLN A 779 50.51 36.60 40.61
C GLN A 779 49.58 36.27 41.82
N ALA A 780 49.86 35.33 42.76
CA ALA A 780 50.56 34.00 42.86
C ALA A 780 50.47 33.51 44.36
N ILE A 781 50.78 32.30 44.88
CA ILE A 781 51.10 30.92 44.41
C ILE A 781 50.99 29.89 45.59
N LEU A 782 50.82 28.57 45.32
CA LEU A 782 50.88 27.40 46.27
C LEU A 782 49.85 27.34 47.44
N GLY A 783 49.55 26.19 48.09
CA GLY A 783 49.88 24.77 47.80
C GLY A 783 49.81 23.83 49.04
N ALA A 784 49.43 22.55 48.88
CA ALA A 784 49.54 21.49 49.92
C ALA A 784 49.45 20.04 49.38
N PHE A 785 50.14 19.09 50.05
CA PHE A 785 50.14 17.61 49.87
C PHE A 785 50.47 16.99 51.25
N PRO A 786 50.03 15.76 51.63
CA PRO A 786 50.85 14.55 51.35
C PRO A 786 50.16 13.14 51.35
N LEU A 787 50.78 12.15 50.66
CA LEU A 787 51.04 10.72 51.02
C LEU A 787 49.88 9.77 51.52
N SER A 788 49.91 8.41 51.45
CA SER A 788 50.97 7.43 51.07
C SER A 788 50.45 5.98 50.77
N VAL A 789 51.10 5.29 49.81
CA VAL A 789 51.63 3.88 49.86
C VAL A 789 50.68 2.65 50.01
N GLU A 790 50.88 1.48 49.37
CA GLU A 790 52.00 0.95 48.53
C GLU A 790 51.61 0.61 47.05
N ALA A 791 51.75 -0.56 46.35
CA ALA A 791 52.18 -1.94 46.65
C ALA A 791 52.91 -2.71 45.49
N LYS A 792 53.57 -3.81 45.86
CA LYS A 792 54.41 -4.80 45.10
C LYS A 792 53.60 -5.82 44.24
N ARG A 793 54.15 -6.63 43.30
CA ARG A 793 55.41 -6.67 42.49
C ARG A 793 55.28 -7.74 41.34
N ASN A 794 56.13 -7.61 40.30
CA ASN A 794 56.74 -8.62 39.36
C ASN A 794 55.97 -9.94 39.03
N THR A 795 55.91 -10.43 37.78
CA THR A 795 57.05 -10.74 36.88
C THR A 795 56.57 -11.01 35.42
N LEU A 796 57.45 -10.90 34.43
CA LEU A 796 57.21 -11.27 33.02
C LEU A 796 56.93 -12.78 32.79
N LEU A 797 56.04 -13.08 31.85
CA LEU A 797 56.15 -14.26 30.96
C LEU A 797 55.44 -13.99 29.62
N ILE A 798 55.85 -14.68 28.56
CA ILE A 798 55.59 -14.31 27.15
C ILE A 798 54.26 -14.87 26.64
N TYR A 799 53.41 -14.03 26.03
CA TYR A 799 52.29 -14.45 25.19
C TYR A 799 52.12 -13.54 23.94
N PRO A 800 51.73 -14.09 22.77
CA PRO A 800 51.67 -13.35 21.51
C PRO A 800 50.40 -12.49 21.34
N THR A 801 50.49 -11.44 20.52
CA THR A 801 49.41 -10.46 20.33
C THR A 801 48.26 -10.95 19.44
N LEU A 802 47.08 -10.35 19.66
CA LEU A 802 45.77 -10.69 19.07
C LEU A 802 45.69 -10.72 17.52
N ARG A 803 46.74 -10.31 16.80
CA ARG A 803 46.78 -10.34 15.33
C ARG A 803 46.82 -11.77 14.79
N GLN A 804 47.63 -12.66 15.37
CA GLN A 804 47.66 -14.09 14.99
C GLN A 804 46.34 -14.84 15.29
N GLN A 805 45.53 -14.35 16.23
CA GLN A 805 44.21 -14.95 16.51
C GLN A 805 43.09 -14.51 15.55
N ARG A 806 43.32 -13.51 14.69
CA ARG A 806 42.24 -12.92 13.87
C ARG A 806 42.11 -13.56 12.48
N GLU A 807 43.21 -14.03 11.89
CA GLU A 807 43.22 -14.73 10.60
C GLU A 807 42.59 -16.13 10.68
N SER A 808 42.47 -16.72 11.88
CA SER A 808 41.83 -18.02 12.10
C SER A 808 40.29 -17.97 12.25
N ARG A 809 39.67 -16.78 12.23
CA ARG A 809 38.24 -16.58 12.56
C ARG A 809 37.30 -16.29 11.38
N MET A 810 37.73 -16.52 10.14
CA MET A 810 36.85 -16.64 8.97
C MET A 810 36.56 -18.13 8.70
N GLY A 811 35.48 -18.65 9.27
CA GLY A 811 35.09 -20.06 9.11
C GLY A 811 34.73 -20.39 7.65
N LYS A 812 35.36 -21.43 7.08
CA LYS A 812 35.09 -21.88 5.70
C LYS A 812 33.62 -22.31 5.54
N PRO A 813 32.96 -22.05 4.40
CA PRO A 813 31.50 -22.15 4.30
C PRO A 813 30.91 -23.55 4.55
N PHE A 814 31.68 -24.61 4.31
CA PHE A 814 31.28 -26.00 4.60
C PHE A 814 31.87 -26.56 5.91
N GLN A 815 32.46 -25.75 6.80
CA GLN A 815 33.17 -26.22 8.01
C GLN A 815 32.33 -27.05 9.01
N ARG A 816 31.00 -27.04 8.89
CA ARG A 816 30.07 -27.90 9.68
C ARG A 816 29.47 -29.07 8.89
N VAL A 817 29.84 -29.21 7.62
CA VAL A 817 29.42 -30.31 6.74
C VAL A 817 30.50 -31.40 6.81
N HIS A 818 30.11 -32.57 7.29
CA HIS A 818 30.87 -33.79 7.09
C HIS A 818 29.97 -34.73 6.27
N ALA A 819 30.37 -35.00 5.04
CA ALA A 819 29.56 -35.77 4.11
C ALA A 819 30.05 -37.21 3.90
N SER A 820 29.13 -38.07 3.49
CA SER A 820 29.37 -39.29 2.71
C SER A 820 28.41 -39.27 1.51
N MET A 821 28.58 -40.17 0.53
CA MET A 821 27.72 -40.27 -0.64
C MET A 821 27.39 -41.73 -0.98
N VAL A 822 26.22 -42.00 -1.57
CA VAL A 822 25.82 -43.34 -2.00
C VAL A 822 24.90 -43.35 -3.24
N GLY A 823 25.15 -44.32 -4.13
CA GLY A 823 24.44 -44.50 -5.40
C GLY A 823 25.34 -44.25 -6.61
N LYS A 824 24.81 -44.49 -7.82
CA LYS A 824 25.51 -44.20 -9.07
C LYS A 824 25.19 -42.76 -9.49
N PHE A 825 26.18 -41.88 -9.41
CA PHE A 825 26.12 -40.51 -9.95
C PHE A 825 26.59 -40.52 -11.41
N GLU A 826 26.16 -39.53 -12.22
CA GLU A 826 26.59 -39.38 -13.63
C GLU A 826 28.12 -39.14 -13.75
N ASP A 827 28.65 -39.30 -14.96
CA ASP A 827 30.07 -39.54 -15.23
C ASP A 827 31.02 -38.52 -14.57
N GLY A 828 31.91 -39.04 -13.71
CA GLY A 828 32.89 -38.25 -12.96
C GLY A 828 32.31 -37.31 -11.89
N VAL A 829 30.99 -37.18 -11.73
CA VAL A 829 30.38 -36.32 -10.70
C VAL A 829 30.69 -36.86 -9.30
N GLY A 830 30.54 -38.19 -9.11
CA GLY A 830 30.82 -38.85 -7.83
C GLY A 830 32.26 -38.63 -7.33
N GLU A 831 33.24 -38.59 -8.23
CA GLU A 831 34.65 -38.37 -7.87
C GLU A 831 34.96 -36.93 -7.47
N LYS A 832 34.16 -35.98 -7.96
CA LYS A 832 34.30 -34.54 -7.70
C LYS A 832 33.62 -34.10 -6.40
N ILE A 833 32.54 -34.78 -5.97
CA ILE A 833 31.84 -34.50 -4.70
C ILE A 833 32.80 -34.42 -3.48
N PRO A 834 33.71 -35.38 -3.23
CA PRO A 834 34.70 -35.29 -2.15
C PRO A 834 35.66 -34.10 -2.27
N GLN A 835 35.98 -33.67 -3.50
CA GLN A 835 36.88 -32.56 -3.77
C GLN A 835 36.19 -31.22 -3.47
N TRP A 836 34.98 -31.02 -3.99
CA TRP A 836 34.18 -29.81 -3.79
C TRP A 836 33.88 -29.54 -2.32
N ILE A 837 33.55 -30.58 -1.55
CA ILE A 837 33.25 -30.44 -0.12
C ILE A 837 34.51 -30.03 0.66
N ARG A 838 35.67 -30.66 0.39
CA ARG A 838 36.95 -30.29 1.01
C ARG A 838 37.43 -28.89 0.62
N ALA A 839 37.30 -28.51 -0.65
CA ALA A 839 37.67 -27.18 -1.15
C ALA A 839 36.91 -26.06 -0.42
N ASN A 840 35.61 -26.26 -0.15
CA ASN A 840 34.78 -25.34 0.62
C ASN A 840 34.92 -25.50 2.14
N GLY A 841 35.81 -26.38 2.61
CA GLY A 841 36.22 -26.54 4.01
C GLY A 841 35.45 -27.56 4.83
N GLY A 842 34.60 -28.37 4.21
CA GLY A 842 33.95 -29.52 4.85
C GLY A 842 34.83 -30.77 4.89
N GLN A 843 34.36 -31.79 5.60
CA GLN A 843 34.99 -33.11 5.67
C GLN A 843 34.23 -34.11 4.79
N PHE A 844 34.92 -35.15 4.32
CA PHE A 844 34.30 -36.23 3.54
C PHE A 844 34.84 -37.59 3.97
N SER A 845 33.94 -38.46 4.44
CA SER A 845 34.17 -39.89 4.70
C SER A 845 33.61 -40.72 3.54
N ARG A 846 34.30 -41.80 3.15
CA ARG A 846 33.69 -42.80 2.26
C ARG A 846 32.53 -43.48 2.98
N ASP A 847 32.77 -43.97 4.19
CA ASP A 847 31.83 -44.76 4.98
C ASP A 847 30.91 -43.91 5.87
N VAL A 848 29.69 -44.39 6.06
CA VAL A 848 28.72 -43.79 7.00
C VAL A 848 29.09 -44.15 8.43
N ASN A 849 29.54 -43.15 9.18
CA ASN A 849 29.99 -43.26 10.56
C ASN A 849 29.40 -42.12 11.42
N PRO A 850 29.42 -42.21 12.77
CA PRO A 850 28.77 -41.23 13.66
C PRO A 850 29.28 -39.77 13.56
N ARG A 851 30.36 -39.49 12.81
CA ARG A 851 30.89 -38.14 12.60
C ARG A 851 30.32 -37.43 11.36
N ILE A 852 29.61 -38.13 10.47
CA ILE A 852 28.99 -37.49 9.29
C ILE A 852 27.72 -36.72 9.70
N THR A 853 27.48 -35.57 9.07
CA THR A 853 26.25 -34.78 9.22
C THR A 853 25.32 -34.95 8.02
N HIS A 854 25.85 -35.30 6.85
CA HIS A 854 25.10 -35.41 5.59
C HIS A 854 25.44 -36.71 4.84
N LEU A 855 24.41 -37.35 4.26
CA LEU A 855 24.54 -38.40 3.26
C LEU A 855 23.89 -37.91 1.97
N ILE A 856 24.69 -37.71 0.93
CA ILE A 856 24.21 -37.35 -0.40
C ILE A 856 23.86 -38.66 -1.12
N ALA A 857 22.59 -38.86 -1.45
CA ALA A 857 22.11 -40.11 -2.04
C ALA A 857 21.34 -39.88 -3.34
N THR A 858 21.39 -40.85 -4.25
CA THR A 858 20.46 -40.89 -5.38
C THR A 858 19.08 -41.37 -4.92
N LYS A 859 18.02 -41.08 -5.69
CA LYS A 859 16.65 -41.51 -5.36
C LYS A 859 16.55 -43.05 -5.31
N GLU A 860 17.34 -43.73 -6.12
CA GLU A 860 17.41 -45.18 -6.30
C GLU A 860 18.06 -45.82 -5.07
N ALA A 861 19.23 -45.34 -4.66
CA ALA A 861 19.92 -45.81 -3.45
C ALA A 861 19.10 -45.58 -2.17
N PHE A 862 18.28 -44.52 -2.15
CA PHE A 862 17.36 -44.24 -1.05
C PHE A 862 16.13 -45.15 -1.04
N LYS A 863 15.55 -45.44 -2.23
CA LYS A 863 14.44 -46.38 -2.42
C LYS A 863 14.85 -47.82 -2.09
N SER A 864 16.01 -48.27 -2.57
CA SER A 864 16.54 -49.62 -2.30
C SER A 864 17.09 -49.79 -0.90
N ASN A 865 17.07 -48.74 -0.07
CA ASN A 865 17.59 -48.73 1.30
C ASN A 865 19.02 -49.29 1.39
N ALA A 866 19.91 -48.86 0.49
CA ALA A 866 21.31 -49.31 0.46
C ALA A 866 21.98 -49.17 1.84
N VAL A 867 22.94 -50.04 2.17
CA VAL A 867 23.53 -50.17 3.53
C VAL A 867 23.96 -48.82 4.16
N ALA A 868 24.52 -47.91 3.37
CA ALA A 868 24.84 -46.55 3.83
C ALA A 868 23.60 -45.71 4.22
N VAL A 869 22.50 -45.81 3.45
CA VAL A 869 21.21 -45.18 3.76
C VAL A 869 20.59 -45.79 5.02
N GLU A 870 20.68 -47.11 5.19
CA GLU A 870 20.17 -47.77 6.40
C GLU A 870 20.96 -47.35 7.65
N ASN A 871 22.29 -47.33 7.57
CA ASN A 871 23.15 -46.88 8.66
C ASN A 871 22.95 -45.38 8.96
N ALA A 872 22.70 -44.55 7.95
CA ALA A 872 22.33 -43.15 8.15
C ALA A 872 20.91 -42.96 8.74
N LYS A 873 19.97 -43.89 8.49
CA LYS A 873 18.65 -43.91 9.15
C LYS A 873 18.76 -44.30 10.63
N LYS A 874 19.67 -45.23 10.98
CA LYS A 874 19.99 -45.59 12.37
C LYS A 874 20.64 -44.42 13.12
N LEU A 875 21.52 -43.67 12.45
CA LEU A 875 22.15 -42.45 12.97
C LEU A 875 21.22 -41.22 12.82
N SER A 876 20.23 -41.09 13.70
CA SER A 876 19.14 -40.08 13.66
C SER A 876 19.54 -38.61 13.46
N ALA A 877 20.81 -38.25 13.68
CA ALA A 877 21.36 -36.93 13.40
C ALA A 877 21.54 -36.63 11.89
N VAL A 878 21.84 -37.64 11.07
CA VAL A 878 22.29 -37.49 9.67
C VAL A 878 21.16 -37.01 8.75
N LYS A 879 21.47 -36.04 7.88
CA LYS A 879 20.54 -35.57 6.84
C LYS A 879 20.77 -36.33 5.52
N ILE A 880 19.73 -36.95 4.98
CA ILE A 880 19.81 -37.71 3.72
C ILE A 880 19.13 -36.90 2.62
N VAL A 881 19.94 -36.38 1.68
CA VAL A 881 19.57 -35.37 0.68
C VAL A 881 19.88 -35.82 -0.75
N SER A 882 19.20 -35.25 -1.73
CA SER A 882 19.56 -35.39 -3.15
C SER A 882 20.87 -34.66 -3.49
N TYR A 883 21.44 -34.98 -4.66
CA TYR A 883 22.63 -34.29 -5.18
C TYR A 883 22.39 -32.77 -5.39
N ASP A 884 21.19 -32.40 -5.85
CA ASP A 884 20.77 -31.01 -6.12
C ASP A 884 21.01 -30.06 -4.94
N TRP A 885 20.98 -30.56 -3.68
CA TRP A 885 21.33 -29.77 -2.49
C TRP A 885 22.77 -29.26 -2.52
N LEU A 886 23.73 -30.11 -2.90
CA LEU A 886 25.14 -29.75 -2.98
C LEU A 886 25.36 -28.77 -4.13
N GLU A 887 24.73 -29.03 -5.28
CA GLU A 887 24.84 -28.20 -6.47
C GLU A 887 24.29 -26.78 -6.24
N ASP A 888 23.06 -26.64 -5.74
CA ASP A 888 22.47 -25.33 -5.39
C ASP A 888 23.27 -24.61 -4.29
N SER A 889 23.94 -25.35 -3.39
CA SER A 889 24.84 -24.78 -2.37
C SER A 889 26.11 -24.21 -3.00
N LEU A 890 26.75 -24.94 -3.91
CA LEU A 890 27.98 -24.54 -4.60
C LEU A 890 27.75 -23.42 -5.63
N LEU A 891 26.59 -23.41 -6.29
CA LEU A 891 26.16 -22.36 -7.23
C LEU A 891 25.62 -21.09 -6.53
N SER A 892 25.59 -21.05 -5.19
CA SER A 892 25.17 -19.86 -4.45
C SER A 892 26.26 -18.79 -4.35
N ASN A 893 25.88 -17.51 -4.41
CA ASN A 893 26.80 -16.36 -4.41
C ASN A 893 27.77 -16.32 -3.20
N ASN A 894 27.48 -17.02 -2.11
CA ASN A 894 28.31 -17.12 -0.91
C ASN A 894 28.81 -18.55 -0.62
N ARG A 895 28.55 -19.51 -1.53
CA ARG A 895 28.86 -20.94 -1.44
C ARG A 895 28.47 -21.60 -0.12
N ARG A 896 27.40 -21.13 0.54
CA ARG A 896 26.93 -21.69 1.81
C ARG A 896 25.93 -22.84 1.58
N PRO A 897 25.93 -23.87 2.44
CA PRO A 897 24.91 -24.91 2.43
C PRO A 897 23.49 -24.34 2.42
N LYS A 898 22.63 -24.87 1.54
CA LYS A 898 21.19 -24.56 1.51
C LYS A 898 20.47 -25.23 2.69
N PRO A 899 19.33 -24.67 3.15
CA PRO A 899 18.42 -25.39 4.03
C PRO A 899 18.06 -26.75 3.40
N GLU A 900 18.27 -27.84 4.13
CA GLU A 900 18.19 -29.20 3.59
C GLU A 900 16.73 -29.62 3.30
N GLY A 901 15.77 -28.99 4.00
CA GLY A 901 14.35 -29.35 4.03
C GLY A 901 13.70 -29.72 2.68
N PRO A 902 13.83 -28.88 1.62
CA PRO A 902 13.29 -29.18 0.29
C PRO A 902 13.96 -30.37 -0.42
N TYR A 903 15.24 -30.62 -0.12
CA TYR A 903 16.09 -31.61 -0.79
C TYR A 903 16.18 -32.95 -0.06
N LEU A 904 15.61 -33.05 1.16
CA LEU A 904 15.53 -34.29 1.92
C LEU A 904 14.74 -35.34 1.12
N LEU A 905 15.36 -36.49 0.82
CA LEU A 905 14.72 -37.53 0.00
C LEU A 905 13.43 -38.08 0.65
N LYS A 906 13.34 -38.08 1.98
CA LYS A 906 12.09 -38.41 2.72
C LYS A 906 10.92 -37.42 2.51
N ASN A 907 11.17 -36.25 1.92
CA ASN A 907 10.15 -35.30 1.50
C ASN A 907 9.87 -35.43 0.00
N LEU A 908 10.92 -35.53 -0.82
CA LEU A 908 10.85 -35.74 -2.28
C LEU A 908 10.24 -37.09 -2.69
N MET A 909 10.09 -38.04 -1.76
CA MET A 909 9.52 -39.38 -2.00
C MET A 909 8.15 -39.61 -1.32
N LYS A 910 7.48 -38.55 -0.83
CA LYS A 910 6.10 -38.68 -0.32
C LYS A 910 5.11 -38.71 -1.50
N PRO A 911 4.13 -39.63 -1.53
CA PRO A 911 2.97 -39.48 -2.39
C PRO A 911 2.13 -38.29 -1.93
N GLU A 912 1.56 -37.54 -2.87
CA GLU A 912 0.66 -36.43 -2.57
C GLU A 912 -0.63 -36.94 -1.91
N LYS A 913 -0.98 -36.39 -0.75
CA LYS A 913 -2.23 -36.72 -0.05
C LYS A 913 -3.33 -35.73 -0.42
N LYS A 914 -4.47 -36.25 -0.90
CA LYS A 914 -5.75 -35.55 -0.83
C LYS A 914 -6.20 -35.53 0.64
N GLU A 915 -6.56 -34.37 1.19
CA GLU A 915 -7.05 -34.26 2.56
C GLU A 915 -8.58 -34.14 2.61
N VAL A 916 -9.18 -34.83 3.59
CA VAL A 916 -10.59 -34.75 3.99
C VAL A 916 -10.63 -34.63 5.52
N GLN A 917 -11.59 -33.89 6.05
CA GLN A 917 -11.61 -33.40 7.43
C GLN A 917 -11.92 -34.47 8.50
N LYS A 918 -11.37 -34.30 9.72
CA LYS A 918 -12.13 -34.30 11.01
C LYS A 918 -11.26 -33.86 12.22
N LYS A 919 -11.90 -33.43 13.32
CA LYS A 919 -11.29 -32.81 14.53
C LYS A 919 -11.21 -33.77 15.72
N LYS A 920 -10.25 -33.57 16.66
CA LYS A 920 -10.49 -33.28 18.13
C LYS A 920 -9.20 -33.23 19.01
N VAL A 921 -9.08 -32.17 19.83
CA VAL A 921 -8.63 -32.08 21.26
C VAL A 921 -7.25 -32.71 21.67
N ILE A 922 -6.14 -31.97 21.92
CA ILE A 922 -5.74 -31.15 23.13
C ILE A 922 -5.60 -32.00 24.44
N PRO A 923 -4.61 -31.86 25.37
CA PRO A 923 -3.66 -30.75 25.66
C PRO A 923 -2.15 -31.07 25.98
N LYS A 924 -1.34 -30.00 26.16
CA LYS A 924 -0.09 -29.87 26.99
C LYS A 924 1.18 -30.66 26.55
N SER A 925 2.43 -30.21 26.82
CA SER A 925 2.94 -28.97 27.45
C SER A 925 4.39 -28.61 27.04
N SER A 926 4.68 -27.29 26.94
CA SER A 926 5.94 -26.59 27.28
C SER A 926 7.33 -27.14 26.83
N LYS A 927 8.12 -26.33 26.09
CA LYS A 927 9.19 -25.47 26.68
C LYS A 927 10.05 -24.72 25.62
N VAL A 928 10.28 -23.43 25.92
CA VAL A 928 11.52 -22.63 25.73
C VAL A 928 12.18 -22.53 24.33
N ALA A 929 12.05 -21.32 23.77
CA ALA A 929 12.93 -20.55 22.88
C ALA A 929 14.33 -21.08 22.46
N LYS A 930 14.70 -20.79 21.19
CA LYS A 930 15.79 -19.82 20.90
C LYS A 930 15.87 -19.29 19.45
N GLU A 931 15.74 -17.97 19.34
CA GLU A 931 16.58 -17.03 18.56
C GLU A 931 17.34 -17.44 17.27
N THR A 932 17.08 -16.67 16.20
CA THR A 932 18.03 -16.25 15.14
C THR A 932 18.62 -17.36 14.22
N LYS A 933 18.67 -17.22 12.88
CA LYS A 933 19.13 -16.07 12.08
C LYS A 933 18.47 -16.06 10.69
N GLY A 934 18.19 -14.88 10.16
CA GLY A 934 17.68 -14.71 8.80
C GLY A 934 18.72 -14.97 7.72
N ASN A 935 18.25 -15.13 6.48
CA ASN A 935 19.10 -15.08 5.28
C ASN A 935 18.33 -14.37 4.15
N ILE A 936 19.04 -13.54 3.38
CA ILE A 936 18.46 -12.43 2.61
C ILE A 936 17.68 -12.92 1.37
N PRO A 937 16.47 -12.39 1.08
CA PRO A 937 15.78 -12.63 -0.20
C PRO A 937 16.49 -11.92 -1.37
N LYS A 938 16.63 -12.60 -2.51
CA LYS A 938 17.07 -11.97 -3.77
C LYS A 938 16.07 -10.88 -4.18
N ARG A 939 16.55 -9.79 -4.80
CA ARG A 939 15.68 -8.76 -5.43
C ARG A 939 14.68 -9.45 -6.37
N ARG A 940 13.39 -9.20 -6.14
CA ARG A 940 12.28 -9.69 -6.95
C ARG A 940 11.92 -8.59 -7.93
N ILE A 941 11.84 -8.90 -9.23
CA ILE A 941 11.29 -7.96 -10.22
C ILE A 941 9.83 -7.72 -9.82
N VAL A 942 9.49 -6.48 -9.48
CA VAL A 942 8.14 -6.08 -9.09
C VAL A 942 7.38 -5.80 -10.38
N ASP A 943 6.48 -6.72 -10.72
CA ASP A 943 5.54 -6.53 -11.83
C ASP A 943 4.65 -5.31 -11.53
N PRO A 944 4.70 -4.25 -12.35
CA PRO A 944 4.05 -2.96 -12.10
C PRO A 944 2.50 -2.99 -12.12
N PHE A 945 1.86 -4.12 -12.42
CA PHE A 945 0.40 -4.30 -12.20
C PHE A 945 0.07 -5.52 -11.32
N LEU A 946 1.06 -6.16 -10.67
CA LEU A 946 0.78 -7.08 -9.57
C LEU A 946 0.62 -6.28 -8.28
N ALA A 947 -0.63 -5.96 -7.95
CA ALA A 947 -0.98 -5.36 -6.67
C ALA A 947 -0.38 -6.16 -5.49
N THR A 948 0.10 -5.44 -4.48
CA THR A 948 0.42 -6.00 -3.17
C THR A 948 -0.83 -6.71 -2.59
N LYS A 949 -0.63 -7.82 -1.87
CA LYS A 949 -1.67 -8.82 -1.58
C LYS A 949 -2.97 -8.22 -0.96
N GLY A 950 -4.05 -8.04 -1.73
CA GLY A 950 -5.26 -7.38 -1.22
C GLY A 950 -6.58 -7.51 -1.99
N LYS A 951 -6.89 -8.66 -2.62
CA LYS A 951 -8.07 -8.88 -3.52
C LYS A 951 -8.00 -8.06 -4.83
N ARG A 952 -9.07 -8.09 -5.66
CA ARG A 952 -9.05 -7.80 -7.11
C ARG A 952 -10.24 -6.96 -7.57
N LYS A 953 -9.97 -5.97 -8.43
CA LYS A 953 -10.40 -6.03 -9.84
C LYS A 953 -9.14 -6.27 -10.69
N PRO A 954 -9.22 -6.92 -11.87
CA PRO A 954 -8.08 -6.92 -12.80
C PRO A 954 -7.81 -5.49 -13.28
N VAL A 955 -6.58 -4.99 -13.14
CA VAL A 955 -6.16 -3.69 -13.70
C VAL A 955 -5.82 -3.82 -15.20
N ARG A 956 -5.62 -5.06 -15.66
CA ARG A 956 -5.26 -5.45 -17.02
C ARG A 956 -5.92 -6.78 -17.41
N GLN A 957 -6.25 -6.94 -18.68
CA GLN A 957 -6.69 -8.19 -19.30
C GLN A 957 -5.57 -8.80 -20.16
N VAL A 958 -5.70 -10.06 -20.55
CA VAL A 958 -4.79 -10.65 -21.56
C VAL A 958 -5.17 -10.05 -22.90
N TYR A 959 -4.18 -9.56 -23.66
CA TYR A 959 -4.48 -8.91 -24.93
C TYR A 959 -4.96 -9.93 -25.98
N GLN A 960 -6.03 -9.54 -26.67
CA GLN A 960 -6.64 -10.25 -27.78
C GLN A 960 -6.79 -9.28 -28.94
N ASP A 961 -6.16 -9.60 -30.07
CA ASP A 961 -6.24 -8.78 -31.27
C ASP A 961 -7.68 -8.79 -31.81
N ARG A 962 -8.35 -7.64 -31.75
CA ARG A 962 -9.76 -7.48 -32.12
C ARG A 962 -10.02 -7.69 -33.63
N LYS A 963 -8.98 -7.69 -34.48
CA LYS A 963 -9.07 -7.96 -35.92
C LYS A 963 -8.80 -9.43 -36.28
N THR A 964 -7.79 -10.05 -35.68
CA THR A 964 -7.41 -11.45 -35.99
C THR A 964 -7.97 -12.48 -35.01
N ASN A 965 -8.61 -12.03 -33.92
CA ASN A 965 -9.10 -12.82 -32.81
C ASN A 965 -8.01 -13.62 -32.05
N VAL A 966 -6.73 -13.25 -32.23
CA VAL A 966 -5.57 -13.95 -31.65
C VAL A 966 -5.29 -13.49 -30.23
N VAL A 967 -5.31 -14.43 -29.27
CA VAL A 967 -4.95 -14.19 -27.86
C VAL A 967 -3.44 -14.33 -27.67
N TYR A 968 -2.79 -13.30 -27.12
CA TYR A 968 -1.34 -13.26 -26.91
C TYR A 968 -0.93 -13.84 -25.53
N SER A 969 -1.15 -15.15 -25.36
CA SER A 969 -0.71 -15.89 -24.16
C SER A 969 -0.41 -17.35 -24.48
N THR A 970 0.75 -17.85 -24.02
CA THR A 970 1.18 -19.23 -24.26
C THR A 970 2.11 -19.78 -23.16
N THR A 971 2.31 -21.10 -23.16
CA THR A 971 3.31 -21.79 -22.34
C THR A 971 4.30 -22.50 -23.26
N LEU A 972 5.58 -22.30 -23.00
CA LEU A 972 6.70 -22.99 -23.63
C LEU A 972 7.37 -23.92 -22.60
N PHE A 973 7.82 -25.10 -23.00
CA PHE A 973 8.49 -26.07 -22.13
C PHE A 973 9.76 -26.63 -22.76
N ARG A 974 10.72 -27.03 -21.92
CA ARG A 974 11.88 -27.81 -22.35
C ARG A 974 12.00 -29.10 -21.52
N PRO A 975 12.17 -30.28 -22.14
CA PRO A 975 12.44 -31.52 -21.42
C PRO A 975 13.76 -31.45 -20.63
N SER A 976 13.82 -32.10 -19.47
CA SER A 976 15.08 -32.48 -18.82
C SER A 976 15.56 -33.84 -19.34
N LYS A 977 16.82 -34.21 -19.10
CA LYS A 977 17.32 -35.57 -19.36
C LYS A 977 16.41 -36.61 -18.64
N PRO A 978 16.06 -37.74 -19.27
CA PRO A 978 15.37 -38.84 -18.60
C PRO A 978 16.21 -39.41 -17.43
N PRO A 979 15.60 -39.92 -16.35
CA PRO A 979 14.15 -40.06 -16.11
C PRO A 979 13.50 -38.75 -15.64
N VAL A 980 12.53 -38.26 -16.42
CA VAL A 980 11.95 -36.92 -16.29
C VAL A 980 11.22 -36.75 -14.96
N THR A 981 11.73 -35.90 -14.08
CA THR A 981 11.03 -35.45 -12.85
C THR A 981 11.01 -33.93 -12.67
N SER A 982 11.57 -33.18 -13.61
CA SER A 982 11.48 -31.71 -13.70
C SER A 982 11.21 -31.29 -15.14
N ARG A 983 10.42 -30.23 -15.33
CA ARG A 983 10.28 -29.53 -16.63
C ARG A 983 10.74 -28.09 -16.43
N GLU A 984 11.52 -27.56 -17.36
CA GLU A 984 11.70 -26.10 -17.45
C GLU A 984 10.51 -25.53 -18.23
N LYS A 985 9.89 -24.46 -17.72
CA LYS A 985 8.73 -23.82 -18.36
C LYS A 985 8.83 -22.31 -18.36
N TYR A 986 8.55 -21.70 -19.51
CA TYR A 986 8.24 -20.28 -19.67
C TYR A 986 6.74 -20.09 -19.90
N GLN A 987 6.10 -19.23 -19.12
CA GLN A 987 4.74 -18.73 -19.40
C GLN A 987 4.87 -17.31 -19.97
N LEU A 988 4.51 -17.12 -21.24
CA LEU A 988 4.66 -15.88 -22.01
C LEU A 988 3.27 -15.23 -22.18
N THR A 989 3.09 -13.96 -21.83
CA THR A 989 1.78 -13.29 -21.89
C THR A 989 1.90 -11.79 -22.13
N LEU A 990 1.07 -11.26 -23.04
CA LEU A 990 0.84 -9.83 -23.26
C LEU A 990 -0.44 -9.40 -22.53
N PHE A 991 -0.41 -8.25 -21.87
CA PHE A 991 -1.57 -7.66 -21.20
C PHE A 991 -1.87 -6.23 -21.68
N GLU A 992 -3.15 -5.86 -21.64
CA GLU A 992 -3.76 -4.57 -22.01
C GLU A 992 -4.46 -3.99 -20.76
N SER A 993 -4.33 -2.69 -20.47
CA SER A 993 -5.05 -2.05 -19.35
C SER A 993 -6.55 -1.92 -19.61
N ILE A 994 -7.36 -2.07 -18.56
CA ILE A 994 -8.83 -1.89 -18.69
C ILE A 994 -9.20 -0.40 -18.77
N ALA A 995 -8.41 0.50 -18.18
CA ALA A 995 -8.57 1.94 -18.36
C ALA A 995 -8.00 2.40 -19.72
N GLU A 996 -8.68 3.39 -20.32
CA GLU A 996 -8.22 4.13 -21.50
C GLU A 996 -7.44 5.39 -21.11
N PRO A 997 -6.48 5.87 -21.95
CA PRO A 997 -5.99 5.21 -23.16
C PRO A 997 -5.23 3.91 -22.83
N HIS A 998 -5.48 2.84 -23.58
CA HIS A 998 -4.94 1.51 -23.27
C HIS A 998 -3.40 1.49 -23.29
N ILE A 999 -2.80 0.96 -22.22
CA ILE A 999 -1.36 0.73 -22.07
C ILE A 999 -1.06 -0.77 -21.99
N TYR A 1000 0.05 -1.18 -22.61
CA TYR A 1000 0.37 -2.58 -22.86
C TYR A 1000 1.64 -3.01 -22.13
N SER A 1001 1.82 -4.32 -21.93
CA SER A 1001 3.04 -4.90 -21.33
C SER A 1001 3.17 -6.40 -21.61
N THR A 1002 4.41 -6.91 -21.62
CA THR A 1002 4.72 -8.30 -21.99
C THR A 1002 5.61 -8.96 -20.94
N TYR A 1003 5.27 -10.18 -20.51
CA TYR A 1003 5.96 -10.91 -19.43
C TYR A 1003 6.35 -12.32 -19.85
N ALA A 1004 7.54 -12.76 -19.43
CA ALA A 1004 7.97 -14.15 -19.47
C ALA A 1004 8.25 -14.66 -18.04
N LYS A 1005 7.49 -15.65 -17.58
CA LYS A 1005 7.67 -16.26 -16.26
C LYS A 1005 8.35 -17.63 -16.40
N PHE A 1006 9.59 -17.72 -15.93
CA PHE A 1006 10.35 -18.96 -15.90
C PHE A 1006 10.07 -19.79 -14.64
N SER A 1007 10.09 -21.11 -14.75
CA SER A 1007 9.98 -22.03 -13.62
C SER A 1007 10.65 -23.38 -13.88
N ARG A 1008 11.31 -23.89 -12.84
CA ARG A 1008 11.84 -25.26 -12.70
C ARG A 1008 11.83 -25.67 -11.23
N VAL A 1009 12.25 -26.89 -10.90
CA VAL A 1009 12.33 -27.33 -9.49
C VAL A 1009 13.25 -26.40 -8.70
N GLY A 1010 12.80 -25.95 -7.53
CA GLY A 1010 13.53 -25.03 -6.64
C GLY A 1010 13.67 -23.56 -7.11
N THR A 1011 13.32 -23.22 -8.36
CA THR A 1011 13.59 -21.89 -8.94
C THR A 1011 12.44 -21.39 -9.82
N SER A 1012 11.98 -20.16 -9.59
CA SER A 1012 11.07 -19.43 -10.47
C SER A 1012 11.47 -17.96 -10.60
N ASN A 1013 11.37 -17.39 -11.80
CA ASN A 1013 11.63 -15.98 -12.07
C ASN A 1013 10.51 -15.36 -12.93
N VAL A 1014 10.39 -14.04 -12.92
CA VAL A 1014 9.48 -13.29 -13.81
C VAL A 1014 10.28 -12.17 -14.45
N GLU A 1015 10.24 -12.10 -15.77
CA GLU A 1015 10.92 -11.15 -16.62
C GLU A 1015 9.88 -10.25 -17.33
N LEU A 1016 10.20 -8.96 -17.45
CA LEU A 1016 9.36 -7.93 -18.05
C LEU A 1016 9.99 -7.55 -19.40
N LEU A 1017 9.42 -8.05 -20.48
CA LEU A 1017 9.93 -7.91 -21.85
C LEU A 1017 9.50 -6.60 -22.51
N ALA A 1018 8.34 -6.06 -22.10
CA ALA A 1018 7.87 -4.74 -22.50
C ALA A 1018 7.21 -4.04 -21.29
N GLY A 1019 7.64 -2.80 -21.01
CA GLY A 1019 7.29 -2.06 -19.80
C GLY A 1019 5.82 -1.61 -19.72
N PRO A 1020 5.33 -1.21 -18.53
CA PRO A 1020 3.91 -1.03 -18.21
C PRO A 1020 3.16 0.06 -18.97
N ARG A 1021 3.84 0.88 -19.77
CA ARG A 1021 3.26 2.04 -20.47
C ARG A 1021 3.71 2.09 -21.93
N CYS A 1022 4.05 0.94 -22.51
CA CYS A 1022 4.42 0.88 -23.92
C CYS A 1022 3.17 0.84 -24.81
N LYS A 1023 3.32 1.31 -26.06
CA LYS A 1023 2.30 1.17 -27.10
C LYS A 1023 2.15 -0.30 -27.51
N LEU A 1024 1.01 -0.63 -28.11
CA LEU A 1024 0.66 -2.00 -28.52
C LEU A 1024 1.73 -2.64 -29.40
N GLU A 1025 2.27 -1.88 -30.35
CA GLU A 1025 3.23 -2.37 -31.35
C GLU A 1025 4.49 -2.90 -30.67
N VAL A 1026 5.02 -2.16 -29.68
CA VAL A 1026 6.22 -2.51 -28.91
C VAL A 1026 5.96 -3.74 -28.02
N ALA A 1027 4.78 -3.83 -27.41
CA ALA A 1027 4.41 -4.99 -26.60
C ALA A 1027 4.33 -6.27 -27.45
N VAL A 1028 3.72 -6.17 -28.64
CA VAL A 1028 3.56 -7.27 -29.60
C VAL A 1028 4.92 -7.66 -30.20
N GLU A 1029 5.74 -6.70 -30.61
CA GLU A 1029 7.09 -6.93 -31.13
C GLU A 1029 7.93 -7.73 -30.13
N LYS A 1030 7.97 -7.29 -28.86
CA LYS A 1030 8.75 -7.96 -27.81
C LYS A 1030 8.18 -9.33 -27.41
N PHE A 1031 6.88 -9.55 -27.56
CA PHE A 1031 6.28 -10.89 -27.44
C PHE A 1031 6.76 -11.82 -28.56
N LYS A 1032 6.70 -11.37 -29.83
CA LYS A 1032 7.14 -12.18 -30.99
C LYS A 1032 8.65 -12.43 -30.98
N GLN A 1033 9.45 -11.41 -30.64
CA GLN A 1033 10.91 -11.53 -30.50
C GLN A 1033 11.28 -12.63 -29.50
N PHE A 1034 10.76 -12.58 -28.28
CA PHE A 1034 11.08 -13.57 -27.25
C PHE A 1034 10.58 -14.98 -27.63
N PHE A 1035 9.39 -15.07 -28.24
CA PHE A 1035 8.89 -16.34 -28.78
C PHE A 1035 9.87 -16.95 -29.81
N LYS A 1036 10.41 -16.13 -30.72
CA LYS A 1036 11.40 -16.55 -31.73
C LYS A 1036 12.73 -16.95 -31.12
N GLU A 1037 13.25 -16.19 -30.15
CA GLU A 1037 14.52 -16.49 -29.46
C GLU A 1037 14.48 -17.80 -28.65
N GLN A 1038 13.32 -18.13 -28.07
CA GLN A 1038 13.13 -19.36 -27.29
C GLN A 1038 12.69 -20.57 -28.13
N THR A 1039 11.91 -20.39 -29.21
CA THR A 1039 11.35 -21.52 -29.99
C THR A 1039 11.98 -21.74 -31.36
N GLY A 1040 12.59 -20.71 -31.97
CA GLY A 1040 13.15 -20.77 -33.32
C GLY A 1040 12.14 -20.53 -34.45
N LYS A 1041 10.92 -20.11 -34.12
CA LYS A 1041 9.82 -19.83 -35.06
C LYS A 1041 9.35 -18.38 -35.00
N GLU A 1042 8.77 -17.90 -36.09
CA GLU A 1042 7.88 -16.73 -36.02
C GLU A 1042 6.59 -17.07 -35.26
N TRP A 1043 5.96 -16.07 -34.65
CA TRP A 1043 4.71 -16.26 -33.90
C TRP A 1043 3.55 -16.69 -34.81
N GLU A 1044 3.53 -16.19 -36.04
CA GLU A 1044 2.60 -16.55 -37.10
C GLU A 1044 2.68 -18.05 -37.44
N GLU A 1045 3.90 -18.60 -37.41
CA GLU A 1045 4.19 -20.00 -37.69
C GLU A 1045 3.92 -20.98 -36.53
N ARG A 1046 3.49 -20.50 -35.36
CA ARG A 1046 3.32 -21.31 -34.14
C ARG A 1046 2.55 -22.62 -34.34
N ALA A 1047 1.57 -22.64 -35.24
CA ALA A 1047 0.70 -23.78 -35.53
C ALA A 1047 1.16 -24.68 -36.69
N ASN A 1048 2.27 -24.36 -37.40
CA ASN A 1048 2.63 -25.01 -38.66
C ASN A 1048 3.23 -26.43 -38.55
N GLY A 1049 3.35 -27.00 -37.34
CA GLY A 1049 3.92 -28.32 -37.05
C GLY A 1049 5.43 -28.51 -37.30
N LYS A 1050 6.01 -27.82 -38.29
CA LYS A 1050 7.43 -27.94 -38.69
C LYS A 1050 8.36 -27.60 -37.51
N MET A 1051 9.36 -28.44 -37.25
CA MET A 1051 10.39 -28.14 -36.24
C MET A 1051 11.54 -27.33 -36.85
N PRO A 1052 12.04 -26.27 -36.17
CA PRO A 1052 13.27 -25.62 -36.58
C PRO A 1052 14.49 -26.54 -36.35
N PRO A 1053 15.59 -26.35 -37.10
CA PRO A 1053 16.80 -27.16 -36.92
C PRO A 1053 17.36 -27.01 -35.50
N PRO A 1054 18.04 -28.02 -34.93
CA PRO A 1054 18.64 -27.93 -33.60
C PRO A 1054 19.53 -26.69 -33.46
N LYS A 1055 19.47 -25.99 -32.31
CA LYS A 1055 20.48 -24.98 -31.98
C LYS A 1055 21.86 -25.64 -32.03
N ARG A 1056 22.86 -24.92 -32.54
CA ARG A 1056 24.25 -25.36 -32.54
C ARG A 1056 25.07 -24.56 -31.52
N ASP A 1057 26.15 -25.15 -31.02
CA ASP A 1057 27.17 -24.45 -30.25
C ASP A 1057 28.08 -23.59 -31.17
N GLY A 1058 29.07 -22.91 -30.58
CA GLY A 1058 30.02 -22.08 -31.31
C GLY A 1058 30.97 -22.86 -32.24
N ASP A 1059 31.10 -24.17 -32.01
CA ASP A 1059 31.91 -25.10 -32.81
C ASP A 1059 31.08 -25.83 -33.88
N GLY A 1060 29.77 -25.53 -33.96
CA GLY A 1060 28.84 -26.04 -34.95
C GLY A 1060 28.13 -27.35 -34.61
N ASN A 1061 28.32 -27.93 -33.42
CA ASN A 1061 27.67 -29.18 -33.02
C ASN A 1061 26.23 -28.94 -32.55
N SER A 1062 25.32 -29.89 -32.82
CA SER A 1062 23.92 -29.77 -32.40
C SER A 1062 23.77 -29.92 -30.88
N LEU A 1063 23.20 -28.91 -30.22
CA LEU A 1063 22.94 -28.92 -28.78
C LEU A 1063 21.91 -29.99 -28.39
N PRO A 1064 22.06 -30.61 -27.19
CA PRO A 1064 21.06 -31.54 -26.64
C PRO A 1064 19.66 -30.92 -26.49
N VAL A 1065 18.62 -31.76 -26.52
CA VAL A 1065 17.20 -31.36 -26.39
C VAL A 1065 16.90 -30.54 -25.12
N HIS A 1066 17.67 -30.73 -24.06
CA HIS A 1066 17.55 -29.99 -22.79
C HIS A 1066 18.31 -28.64 -22.76
N GLU A 1067 19.01 -28.30 -23.83
CA GLU A 1067 19.75 -27.03 -24.00
C GLU A 1067 19.33 -26.27 -25.28
N GLY A 1068 18.70 -26.96 -26.24
CA GLY A 1068 18.17 -26.40 -27.49
C GLY A 1068 16.89 -25.56 -27.35
N TRP A 1069 15.98 -25.66 -28.32
CA TRP A 1069 14.74 -24.87 -28.36
C TRP A 1069 13.75 -25.25 -27.25
N PHE A 1070 12.86 -24.32 -26.88
CA PHE A 1070 11.64 -24.60 -26.14
C PHE A 1070 10.50 -24.98 -27.09
N TYR A 1071 9.62 -25.86 -26.63
CA TYR A 1071 8.49 -26.43 -27.35
C TYR A 1071 7.17 -25.80 -26.87
N LEU A 1072 6.19 -25.68 -27.75
CA LEU A 1072 4.86 -25.15 -27.42
C LEU A 1072 4.05 -26.19 -26.61
N GLU A 1073 3.54 -25.83 -25.43
CA GLU A 1073 2.66 -26.73 -24.65
C GLU A 1073 1.22 -26.62 -25.17
N GLU A 1074 0.92 -27.39 -26.22
CA GLU A 1074 -0.44 -27.49 -26.77
C GLU A 1074 -1.44 -27.98 -25.72
N LYS A 1075 -2.56 -27.26 -25.57
CA LYS A 1075 -3.64 -27.62 -24.63
C LYS A 1075 -4.56 -28.72 -25.20
N THR A 1076 -4.00 -29.85 -25.62
CA THR A 1076 -4.81 -31.03 -25.92
C THR A 1076 -5.46 -31.55 -24.64
N THR A 1077 -6.78 -31.76 -24.67
CA THR A 1077 -7.49 -32.48 -23.62
C THR A 1077 -6.98 -33.91 -23.48
N ILE A 1078 -7.10 -34.49 -22.29
CA ILE A 1078 -6.55 -35.83 -21.98
C ILE A 1078 -7.12 -36.92 -22.92
N LEU A 1079 -8.36 -36.77 -23.40
CA LEU A 1079 -8.95 -37.65 -24.44
C LEU A 1079 -8.18 -37.60 -25.78
N GLY A 1080 -7.74 -36.42 -26.23
CA GLY A 1080 -7.04 -36.24 -27.51
C GLY A 1080 -5.61 -36.81 -27.55
N ALA A 1081 -5.07 -37.17 -26.39
CA ALA A 1081 -3.83 -37.93 -26.23
C ALA A 1081 -4.08 -39.44 -26.02
N PHE A 1082 -5.31 -39.85 -25.68
CA PHE A 1082 -5.71 -41.24 -25.47
C PHE A 1082 -6.20 -41.92 -26.75
N LEU A 1083 -6.69 -41.14 -27.72
CA LEU A 1083 -7.20 -41.60 -29.03
C LEU A 1083 -6.12 -41.68 -30.14
N ARG A 1084 -4.84 -41.78 -29.77
CA ARG A 1084 -3.74 -42.01 -30.72
C ARG A 1084 -2.82 -43.12 -30.18
N GLU A 1085 -3.16 -44.36 -30.54
CA GLU A 1085 -2.29 -45.51 -30.30
C GLU A 1085 -0.99 -45.42 -31.14
N PRO A 1086 0.13 -45.98 -30.63
CA PRO A 1086 1.39 -45.97 -31.35
C PRO A 1086 1.50 -47.13 -32.34
N GLN A 1087 1.72 -46.83 -33.62
CA GLN A 1087 2.39 -47.78 -34.53
C GLN A 1087 3.91 -47.56 -34.49
N SER A 1088 4.67 -48.62 -34.76
CA SER A 1088 5.97 -48.86 -34.11
C SER A 1088 7.14 -49.14 -35.06
N THR A 1089 8.35 -48.79 -34.60
CA THR A 1089 9.66 -49.40 -34.93
C THR A 1089 10.22 -49.27 -36.36
N GLY A 1090 11.57 -49.34 -36.46
CA GLY A 1090 12.37 -49.08 -37.67
C GLY A 1090 13.00 -47.68 -37.60
N CYS A 1091 14.29 -47.46 -37.33
CA CYS A 1091 15.51 -48.21 -37.69
C CYS A 1091 15.73 -48.26 -39.21
N GLY A 1092 16.92 -47.87 -39.66
CA GLY A 1092 17.22 -47.63 -41.07
C GLY A 1092 18.10 -48.71 -41.71
N GLU A 1093 18.46 -48.46 -42.97
CA GLU A 1093 19.35 -49.27 -43.82
C GLU A 1093 18.83 -50.68 -44.20
N SER A 1094 19.22 -51.28 -45.32
CA SER A 1094 19.52 -50.71 -46.66
C SER A 1094 19.45 -51.83 -47.72
N THR A 1095 19.33 -51.47 -49.00
CA THR A 1095 19.58 -52.31 -50.19
C THR A 1095 18.77 -53.61 -50.39
N SER A 1096 17.99 -53.67 -51.47
CA SER A 1096 18.28 -54.58 -52.59
C SER A 1096 17.47 -54.21 -53.85
N ARG A 1097 18.10 -54.37 -55.02
CA ARG A 1097 17.51 -54.12 -56.35
C ARG A 1097 16.84 -55.38 -56.87
N ILE A 1098 15.88 -55.24 -57.77
CA ILE A 1098 15.78 -56.00 -59.04
C ILE A 1098 14.77 -55.30 -59.99
N SER A 1099 14.77 -55.70 -61.27
CA SER A 1099 14.08 -55.12 -62.45
C SER A 1099 12.54 -55.29 -62.44
N SER A 1100 11.74 -54.85 -63.42
CA SER A 1100 11.94 -54.47 -64.84
C SER A 1100 10.78 -53.64 -65.40
N ASP A 1101 11.03 -52.83 -66.45
CA ASP A 1101 10.08 -52.21 -67.42
C ASP A 1101 8.97 -51.29 -66.82
N GLY A 1102 8.38 -50.28 -67.47
CA GLY A 1102 8.09 -49.96 -68.88
C GLY A 1102 6.56 -49.77 -68.97
N THR A 1103 5.96 -48.72 -69.56
CA THR A 1103 6.39 -47.70 -70.53
C THR A 1103 5.49 -46.43 -70.45
N GLU A 1104 6.04 -45.24 -70.76
CA GLU A 1104 5.40 -44.11 -71.50
C GLU A 1104 4.10 -43.42 -70.94
N GLU A 1105 3.82 -42.12 -71.13
CA GLU A 1105 4.51 -40.98 -71.78
C GLU A 1105 3.98 -39.58 -71.30
N ARG A 1106 4.78 -38.49 -71.52
CA ARG A 1106 4.47 -37.02 -71.69
C ARG A 1106 3.34 -36.33 -70.88
N GLY A 1107 3.39 -35.05 -70.47
CA GLY A 1107 4.35 -33.90 -70.54
C GLY A 1107 3.69 -32.68 -69.83
N VAL A 1108 4.40 -31.72 -69.18
CA VAL A 1108 5.21 -30.58 -69.69
C VAL A 1108 4.52 -29.19 -69.48
N GLN A 1109 5.24 -28.26 -68.84
CA GLN A 1109 5.15 -26.76 -68.79
C GLN A 1109 4.00 -25.98 -68.11
N ASP A 1110 4.43 -25.07 -67.19
CA ASP A 1110 4.31 -23.60 -67.18
C ASP A 1110 3.15 -22.86 -67.91
N GLY A 1111 2.67 -21.76 -67.31
CA GLY A 1111 1.87 -20.73 -68.03
C GLY A 1111 1.25 -19.65 -67.13
N VAL A 1112 1.46 -18.36 -67.45
CA VAL A 1112 1.11 -17.19 -66.61
C VAL A 1112 0.27 -16.15 -67.39
N GLU A 1113 -0.61 -15.43 -66.67
CA GLU A 1113 -1.29 -14.15 -67.02
C GLU A 1113 -2.37 -14.08 -68.13
N GLY A 1114 -3.22 -13.04 -68.02
CA GLY A 1114 -4.20 -12.57 -69.02
C GLY A 1114 -5.12 -11.46 -68.50
N LYS A 1115 -5.11 -10.26 -69.11
CA LYS A 1115 -5.94 -9.07 -68.78
C LYS A 1115 -6.84 -8.70 -69.97
N MET A 1116 -7.93 -7.90 -69.76
CA MET A 1116 -8.13 -6.56 -70.39
C MET A 1116 -9.58 -5.98 -70.35
N ALA A 1117 -9.68 -4.68 -69.98
CA ALA A 1117 -10.48 -3.57 -70.59
C ALA A 1117 -12.05 -3.63 -70.61
N ASN A 1118 -12.85 -2.57 -70.94
CA ASN A 1118 -12.59 -1.17 -71.38
C ASN A 1118 -13.82 -0.22 -71.18
N HIS A 1119 -13.66 1.10 -71.42
CA HIS A 1119 -14.68 2.14 -71.81
C HIS A 1119 -15.72 2.65 -70.77
N GLN A 1120 -16.36 3.84 -70.84
CA GLN A 1120 -16.26 5.11 -71.61
C GLN A 1120 -16.96 6.27 -70.80
N VAL A 1121 -16.43 7.51 -70.68
CA VAL A 1121 -16.70 8.76 -71.47
C VAL A 1121 -18.16 9.28 -71.37
N LYS A 1122 -18.46 10.48 -70.80
CA LYS A 1122 -18.42 11.89 -71.34
C LYS A 1122 -18.80 12.91 -70.19
N ASP A 1123 -18.85 14.27 -70.22
CA ASP A 1123 -18.57 15.40 -71.15
C ASP A 1123 -18.53 16.78 -70.37
N ARG A 1124 -17.87 17.84 -70.91
CA ARG A 1124 -18.20 19.32 -70.99
C ARG A 1124 -18.70 20.19 -69.80
N ASP A 1125 -18.46 21.52 -69.71
CA ASP A 1125 -17.75 22.59 -70.49
C ASP A 1125 -17.11 23.64 -69.50
N GLU A 1126 -16.30 24.61 -69.98
CA GLU A 1126 -15.46 25.63 -69.24
C GLU A 1126 -16.20 26.98 -68.87
N ASP A 1127 -15.69 28.06 -68.23
CA ASP A 1127 -14.38 28.61 -67.73
C ASP A 1127 -14.65 29.61 -66.52
N GLY A 1128 -13.87 30.60 -65.98
CA GLY A 1128 -12.54 31.25 -66.17
C GLY A 1128 -12.33 32.52 -65.25
N GLY A 1129 -11.13 33.14 -65.16
CA GLY A 1129 -10.77 34.42 -64.40
C GLY A 1129 -10.01 34.21 -63.05
N GLU A 1130 -8.86 34.86 -62.70
CA GLU A 1130 -8.50 36.29 -62.40
C GLU A 1130 -9.12 36.86 -61.09
N ASP A 1131 -8.51 37.70 -60.22
CA ASP A 1131 -7.14 37.96 -59.67
C ASP A 1131 -7.32 38.95 -58.44
N GLU A 1132 -6.27 39.42 -57.73
CA GLU A 1132 -6.30 40.47 -56.65
C GLU A 1132 -7.05 40.12 -55.31
N SER A 1133 -6.92 40.77 -54.12
CA SER A 1133 -5.89 41.64 -53.46
C SER A 1133 -6.14 41.73 -51.90
N GLU A 1134 -5.28 42.48 -51.17
CA GLU A 1134 -5.35 43.16 -49.83
C GLU A 1134 -6.56 42.91 -48.86
N ALA A 1135 -6.46 42.70 -47.53
CA ALA A 1135 -5.78 43.40 -46.41
C ALA A 1135 -6.48 44.73 -45.96
N ASP A 1136 -6.73 45.07 -44.68
CA ASP A 1136 -6.58 44.40 -43.35
C ASP A 1136 -7.47 45.13 -42.27
N GLU A 1137 -7.17 45.08 -40.95
CA GLU A 1137 -7.74 45.88 -39.80
C GLU A 1137 -9.16 45.47 -39.25
N GLU A 1138 -9.37 45.24 -37.93
CA GLU A 1138 -9.84 46.12 -36.79
C GLU A 1138 -11.38 46.44 -36.84
N GLU A 1139 -12.16 46.70 -35.77
CA GLU A 1139 -11.93 47.18 -34.39
C GLU A 1139 -13.11 46.78 -33.40
N GLU A 1140 -13.10 47.35 -32.18
CA GLU A 1140 -14.09 47.54 -31.05
C GLU A 1140 -15.63 47.39 -31.25
N GLU A 1141 -16.55 47.46 -30.27
CA GLU A 1141 -16.67 47.10 -28.82
C GLU A 1141 -18.19 47.30 -28.41
N GLU A 1142 -18.51 47.63 -27.13
CA GLU A 1142 -19.78 48.19 -26.57
C GLU A 1142 -21.12 47.37 -26.43
N GLU A 1143 -21.68 47.46 -25.20
CA GLU A 1143 -23.10 47.55 -24.74
C GLU A 1143 -24.15 46.44 -25.10
N GLU A 1144 -25.23 46.19 -24.34
CA GLU A 1144 -25.99 47.00 -23.36
C GLU A 1144 -26.08 46.41 -21.93
N ASP A 1145 -26.52 47.26 -20.98
CA ASP A 1145 -26.50 47.03 -19.52
C ASP A 1145 -27.90 46.88 -18.88
N GLU A 1146 -27.92 46.61 -17.56
CA GLU A 1146 -29.04 46.55 -16.60
C GLU A 1146 -30.50 46.79 -17.08
N GLN A 1147 -31.43 45.92 -16.64
CA GLN A 1147 -32.54 46.41 -15.81
C GLN A 1147 -33.10 45.33 -14.85
N GLN A 1148 -33.78 45.81 -13.80
CA GLN A 1148 -34.40 45.07 -12.68
C GLN A 1148 -35.78 44.50 -13.11
N GLU A 1149 -36.56 43.73 -12.33
CA GLU A 1149 -36.63 43.55 -10.87
C GLU A 1149 -37.20 42.16 -10.48
N MET A 1150 -37.47 41.94 -9.18
CA MET A 1150 -37.92 40.70 -8.53
C MET A 1150 -39.22 40.09 -9.10
N ASP A 1151 -39.34 38.76 -9.05
CA ASP A 1151 -40.38 38.11 -8.22
C ASP A 1151 -40.06 36.62 -7.89
N LYS A 1152 -40.21 36.26 -6.61
CA LYS A 1152 -40.15 34.91 -5.97
C LYS A 1152 -38.80 34.18 -5.83
#